data_AF-A0A847H634-F1
#
_entry.id   AF-A0A847H634-F1
#
_cell.length_a   1.000
_cell.length_b   1.000
_cell.length_c   1.000
_cell.angle_alpha   90.00
_cell.angle_beta   90.00
_cell.angle_gamma   90.00
#
_symmetry.space_group_name_H-M   'P 1'
#
loop_
_entity.id
_entity.type
_entity.pdbx_description
1 polymer ?
#
loop_
_entity_poly.entity_id
_entity_poly.type
_entity_poly.pdbx_seq_one_letter_code
_entity_poly.pdbx_strand_id
1 'polypeptide(L)'
;MPKTCCKKSCSEKGETKNLTKTIKDALKVLKKKNLAMIIHGASFPSAEGQDVGFGSYNSEGAKKFVEFIAQYGFNGIQLGPDGKTKSIDASPYIGTMFSNNPLFIDLYGLTTEDYGCILDKEIFDKIVRENPSKTNRTAYSYIYNEHNKALREAYKVFKSKLEAGDKVIKKLNKKFEQFVEDNVLWLEKDAVYEALSVKYGNDYWPMWNDELDKMLYCLSCKAGVDYSQKDADKRMKEIKATYGQEIEFYQFVQFLAYMQKQETQKFLGKQKMKTIADCQVAFSDRDYWANQTYFLKDYNLGCPPDQFSADGQAWGFPVVDPDYLFKANGSLNDAGKILKARFAKMFEENPGGVRIDHIIGLIDPFVYKKGALPKVEQGASRLYSSPEHEFLSKYAIPTMENLNPEVGPEDEKRVINLTDKQVKKYARFLEKLVIEAAEEKGIGKEAIICEDLGTITNPTLAVMEKLELSGLRVTSFVDPEVADHPYRIKNTEPQHWVMVGSHDNNPFLCWVDELYAQNKVAEHAQRLAEDLRPEQVEAFKQELINDKNKFIAAKYAELFASGAENVQIFFADFFGMRERYNFPGTSGDENWSLRVPLDYECVYKETLFRREALNLPLALALAIESKGKKFAEKHEELLKTLKDHANKLSDGQ
;
A
#
# COMPACT_ATOMS: atom_id res chain seq x y z
N MET A 1 17.89 33.72 9.17
CA MET A 1 17.00 34.57 10.01
C MET A 1 15.98 35.25 9.09
N PRO A 2 14.72 35.49 9.52
CA PRO A 2 14.00 34.77 10.57
C PRO A 2 12.64 34.21 10.12
N LYS A 3 12.33 33.04 10.68
CA LYS A 3 11.01 32.56 11.12
C LYS A 3 9.88 33.59 10.98
N THR A 4 9.10 33.50 9.90
CA THR A 4 7.73 34.00 9.86
C THR A 4 6.88 32.98 9.09
N CYS A 5 6.46 31.93 9.80
CA CYS A 5 5.46 31.01 9.29
C CYS A 5 4.08 31.70 9.38
N CYS A 6 3.53 32.02 8.21
CA CYS A 6 2.13 32.11 7.83
C CYS A 6 1.10 32.47 8.93
N LYS A 7 0.80 33.77 9.06
CA LYS A 7 -0.60 34.19 9.27
C LYS A 7 -1.21 34.38 7.88
N LYS A 8 -1.95 33.39 7.37
CA LYS A 8 -2.58 33.43 6.03
C LYS A 8 -3.52 34.64 5.93
N SER A 9 -3.13 35.63 5.12
CA SER A 9 -3.92 36.84 4.84
C SER A 9 -5.20 36.50 4.06
N CYS A 10 -6.21 37.39 4.07
CA CYS A 10 -7.44 37.17 3.28
C CYS A 10 -7.17 37.07 1.76
N SER A 11 -6.11 37.71 1.26
CA SER A 11 -5.65 37.63 -0.13
C SER A 11 -5.08 36.26 -0.46
N GLU A 12 -4.23 35.68 0.39
CA GLU A 12 -3.67 34.32 0.20
C GLU A 12 -4.78 33.26 0.13
N LYS A 13 -5.79 33.36 1.01
CA LYS A 13 -6.95 32.44 0.97
C LYS A 13 -7.77 32.57 -0.33
N GLY A 14 -7.81 33.75 -0.94
CA GLY A 14 -8.47 33.99 -2.22
C GLY A 14 -7.71 33.34 -3.38
N GLU A 15 -6.39 33.48 -3.40
CA GLU A 15 -5.51 32.90 -4.42
C GLU A 15 -5.49 31.37 -4.36
N THR A 16 -5.39 30.77 -3.16
CA THR A 16 -5.48 29.31 -3.00
C THR A 16 -6.80 28.75 -3.54
N LYS A 17 -7.93 29.42 -3.26
CA LYS A 17 -9.24 28.99 -3.79
C LYS A 17 -9.30 29.06 -5.32
N ASN A 18 -8.68 30.08 -5.91
CA ASN A 18 -8.59 30.23 -7.36
C ASN A 18 -7.75 29.09 -7.98
N LEU A 19 -6.58 28.79 -7.41
CA LEU A 19 -5.72 27.68 -7.83
C LEU A 19 -6.46 26.34 -7.80
N THR A 20 -7.07 26.00 -6.66
CA THR A 20 -7.81 24.73 -6.49
C THR A 20 -8.94 24.59 -7.49
N LYS A 21 -9.69 25.68 -7.76
CA LYS A 21 -10.75 25.66 -8.76
C LYS A 21 -10.19 25.41 -10.16
N THR A 22 -9.13 26.13 -10.54
CA THR A 22 -8.47 26.00 -11.85
C THR A 22 -7.97 24.58 -12.10
N ILE A 23 -7.32 23.97 -11.10
CA ILE A 23 -6.87 22.57 -11.18
C ILE A 23 -8.05 21.61 -11.37
N LYS A 24 -9.14 21.78 -10.60
CA LYS A 24 -10.34 20.91 -10.73
C LYS A 24 -11.01 21.04 -12.09
N ASP A 25 -11.09 22.26 -12.63
CA ASP A 25 -11.64 22.50 -13.96
C ASP A 25 -10.78 21.83 -15.04
N ALA A 26 -9.45 21.89 -14.92
CA ALA A 26 -8.51 21.22 -15.83
C ALA A 26 -8.59 19.69 -15.75
N LEU A 27 -8.62 19.11 -14.55
CA LEU A 27 -8.82 17.67 -14.36
C LEU A 27 -10.13 17.19 -14.99
N LYS A 28 -11.22 17.98 -14.85
CA LYS A 28 -12.51 17.69 -15.48
C LYS A 28 -12.43 17.73 -17.01
N VAL A 29 -11.78 18.75 -17.58
CA VAL A 29 -11.55 18.87 -19.03
C VAL A 29 -10.76 17.67 -19.57
N LEU A 30 -9.78 17.19 -18.80
CA LEU A 30 -8.96 16.02 -19.12
C LEU A 30 -9.59 14.68 -18.71
N LYS A 31 -10.83 14.69 -18.20
CA LYS A 31 -11.60 13.50 -17.76
C LYS A 31 -10.89 12.68 -16.67
N LYS A 32 -10.15 13.33 -15.77
CA LYS A 32 -9.52 12.67 -14.62
C LYS A 32 -10.51 12.62 -13.46
N LYS A 33 -10.89 11.40 -13.08
CA LYS A 33 -11.83 11.13 -11.97
C LYS A 33 -11.10 11.07 -10.64
N ASN A 34 -9.96 10.37 -10.61
CA ASN A 34 -9.19 10.16 -9.39
C ASN A 34 -7.77 10.71 -9.56
N LEU A 35 -7.36 11.55 -8.61
CA LEU A 35 -5.97 11.96 -8.43
C LEU A 35 -5.60 11.59 -6.99
N ALA A 36 -4.81 10.52 -6.85
CA ALA A 36 -4.46 9.95 -5.56
C ALA A 36 -2.98 10.10 -5.23
N MET A 37 -2.69 10.37 -3.96
CA MET A 37 -1.32 10.38 -3.46
C MET A 37 -0.97 9.02 -2.88
N ILE A 38 0.13 8.42 -3.33
CA ILE A 38 0.69 7.23 -2.68
C ILE A 38 1.58 7.70 -1.53
N ILE A 39 1.21 7.34 -0.29
CA ILE A 39 1.96 7.68 0.92
C ILE A 39 1.69 6.63 2.01
N HIS A 40 2.74 6.02 2.54
CA HIS A 40 2.60 5.03 3.62
C HIS A 40 2.38 5.74 4.96
N GLY A 41 1.71 5.07 5.90
CA GLY A 41 1.35 5.65 7.19
C GLY A 41 2.55 6.26 7.94
N ALA A 42 3.70 5.59 7.91
CA ALA A 42 4.93 6.02 8.56
C ALA A 42 5.51 7.31 7.98
N SER A 43 5.15 7.64 6.74
CA SER A 43 5.68 8.78 5.97
C SER A 43 4.92 10.08 6.21
N PHE A 44 3.78 10.05 6.90
CA PHE A 44 3.04 11.28 7.20
C PHE A 44 3.85 12.22 8.10
N PRO A 45 3.71 13.55 7.90
CA PRO A 45 4.39 14.52 8.74
C PRO A 45 3.68 14.63 10.11
N SER A 46 4.44 15.04 11.13
CA SER A 46 3.90 15.38 12.44
C SER A 46 3.57 16.87 12.54
N ALA A 47 2.73 17.26 13.49
CA ALA A 47 2.58 18.67 13.84
C ALA A 47 3.80 19.17 14.64
N GLU A 48 4.00 20.49 14.67
CA GLU A 48 5.05 21.10 15.48
C GLU A 48 4.93 20.68 16.95
N GLY A 49 6.03 20.20 17.54
CA GLY A 49 6.06 19.70 18.92
C GLY A 49 5.40 18.34 19.14
N GLN A 50 5.03 17.62 18.07
CA GLN A 50 4.40 16.29 18.17
C GLN A 50 5.17 15.18 17.43
N ASP A 51 6.42 15.44 17.01
CA ASP A 51 7.20 14.44 16.29
C ASP A 51 7.85 13.42 17.23
N VAL A 52 7.21 12.27 17.37
CA VAL A 52 7.70 11.11 18.14
C VAL A 52 8.72 10.26 17.36
N GLY A 53 9.09 10.65 16.13
CA GLY A 53 10.02 9.89 15.30
C GLY A 53 9.35 8.85 14.40
N PHE A 54 8.03 8.92 14.24
CA PHE A 54 7.23 8.08 13.35
C PHE A 54 6.02 8.87 12.84
N GLY A 55 5.67 8.73 11.56
CA GLY A 55 4.48 9.34 11.00
C GLY A 55 3.22 8.53 11.28
N SER A 56 2.09 9.21 11.50
CA SER A 56 0.79 8.55 11.61
C SER A 56 -0.24 9.32 10.81
N TYR A 57 -1.04 8.60 10.02
CA TYR A 57 -2.19 9.16 9.32
C TYR A 57 -3.29 9.66 10.27
N ASN A 58 -3.27 9.25 11.55
CA ASN A 58 -4.21 9.73 12.57
C ASN A 58 -3.80 11.07 13.20
N SER A 59 -2.55 11.49 13.01
CA SER A 59 -2.00 12.69 13.63
C SER A 59 -2.60 13.99 13.09
N GLU A 60 -2.51 15.06 13.87
CA GLU A 60 -2.88 16.41 13.43
C GLU A 60 -2.01 16.89 12.25
N GLY A 61 -0.74 16.48 12.20
CA GLY A 61 0.16 16.77 11.08
C GLY A 61 -0.34 16.17 9.77
N ALA A 62 -0.80 14.91 9.81
CA ALA A 62 -1.41 14.25 8.67
C ALA A 62 -2.69 14.96 8.21
N LYS A 63 -3.58 15.37 9.14
CA LYS A 63 -4.81 16.09 8.79
C LYS A 63 -4.51 17.39 8.04
N LYS A 64 -3.54 18.18 8.51
CA LYS A 64 -3.08 19.40 7.82
C LYS A 64 -2.46 19.11 6.46
N PHE A 65 -1.69 18.03 6.35
CA PHE A 65 -1.11 17.59 5.09
C PHE A 65 -2.20 17.20 4.07
N VAL A 66 -3.26 16.53 4.50
CA VAL A 66 -4.43 16.22 3.66
C VAL A 66 -5.09 17.50 3.14
N GLU A 67 -5.28 18.51 3.99
CA GLU A 67 -5.83 19.80 3.59
C GLU A 67 -4.93 20.54 2.59
N PHE A 68 -3.61 20.38 2.71
CA PHE A 68 -2.64 20.92 1.77
C PHE A 68 -2.77 20.25 0.38
N ILE A 69 -2.70 18.92 0.29
CA ILE A 69 -2.77 18.22 -1.00
C ILE A 69 -4.16 18.36 -1.66
N ALA A 70 -5.23 18.49 -0.88
CA ALA A 70 -6.58 18.75 -1.39
C ALA A 70 -6.67 20.06 -2.20
N GLN A 71 -5.81 21.05 -1.89
CA GLN A 71 -5.73 22.30 -2.65
C GLN A 71 -5.17 22.09 -4.06
N TYR A 72 -4.39 21.03 -4.26
CA TYR A 72 -3.83 20.59 -5.54
C TYR A 72 -4.72 19.55 -6.24
N GLY A 73 -6.00 19.46 -5.87
CA GLY A 73 -6.97 18.63 -6.58
C GLY A 73 -6.94 17.14 -6.25
N PHE A 74 -6.06 16.70 -5.34
CA PHE A 74 -6.09 15.33 -4.83
C PHE A 74 -7.43 15.02 -4.17
N ASN A 75 -7.98 13.87 -4.48
CA ASN A 75 -9.23 13.34 -3.92
C ASN A 75 -9.10 11.91 -3.40
N GLY A 76 -7.89 11.33 -3.50
CA GLY A 76 -7.56 10.02 -2.97
C GLY A 76 -6.20 9.98 -2.28
N ILE A 77 -6.03 9.01 -1.37
CA ILE A 77 -4.76 8.65 -0.75
C ILE A 77 -4.64 7.13 -0.79
N GLN A 78 -3.61 6.60 -1.44
CA GLN A 78 -3.24 5.20 -1.30
C GLN A 78 -2.26 5.05 -0.14
N LEU A 79 -2.68 4.31 0.87
CA LEU A 79 -1.86 3.91 2.00
C LEU A 79 -1.07 2.65 1.65
N GLY A 80 0.06 2.43 2.33
CA GLY A 80 0.68 1.10 2.36
C GLY A 80 -0.12 0.14 3.26
N PRO A 81 0.30 -1.14 3.36
CA PRO A 81 -0.33 -2.08 4.28
C PRO A 81 -0.34 -1.57 5.73
N ASP A 82 -1.50 -1.65 6.39
CA ASP A 82 -1.73 -1.12 7.75
C ASP A 82 -1.39 -2.12 8.87
N GLY A 83 -1.01 -3.34 8.50
CA GLY A 83 -0.82 -4.48 9.40
C GLY A 83 0.25 -4.24 10.46
N LYS A 84 0.13 -4.88 11.62
CA LYS A 84 1.18 -4.86 12.64
C LYS A 84 2.45 -5.52 12.10
N THR A 85 3.55 -4.78 12.11
CA THR A 85 4.88 -5.25 11.70
C THR A 85 5.66 -5.80 12.90
N LYS A 86 6.82 -6.41 12.63
CA LYS A 86 7.76 -6.88 13.65
C LYS A 86 8.59 -5.74 14.24
N SER A 87 9.12 -5.98 15.42
CA SER A 87 10.07 -5.06 16.08
C SER A 87 11.38 -4.88 15.32
N ILE A 88 11.82 -5.89 14.56
CA ILE A 88 13.11 -5.95 13.87
C ILE A 88 13.00 -5.82 12.34
N ASP A 89 11.79 -5.67 11.82
CA ASP A 89 11.54 -5.51 10.38
C ASP A 89 10.38 -4.53 10.17
N ALA A 90 10.74 -3.41 9.54
CA ALA A 90 9.87 -2.28 9.27
C ALA A 90 8.99 -2.45 8.03
N SER A 91 9.19 -3.52 7.24
CA SER A 91 8.45 -3.71 6.00
C SER A 91 6.94 -3.83 6.25
N PRO A 92 6.10 -2.99 5.62
CA PRO A 92 4.65 -3.12 5.76
C PRO A 92 4.13 -4.39 5.09
N TYR A 93 4.87 -4.96 4.13
CA TYR A 93 4.48 -6.19 3.41
C TYR A 93 4.61 -7.47 4.22
N ILE A 94 5.18 -7.39 5.44
CA ILE A 94 5.14 -8.48 6.43
C ILE A 94 4.07 -8.26 7.51
N GLY A 95 3.23 -7.23 7.35
CA GLY A 95 2.20 -6.85 8.30
C GLY A 95 1.09 -7.89 8.42
N THR A 96 0.46 -7.94 9.60
CA THR A 96 -0.70 -8.80 9.86
C THR A 96 -1.91 -8.48 8.98
N MET A 97 -2.80 -9.46 8.78
CA MET A 97 -3.91 -9.31 7.86
C MET A 97 -5.10 -8.50 8.43
N PHE A 98 -5.30 -8.52 9.75
CA PHE A 98 -6.44 -7.86 10.42
C PHE A 98 -6.05 -6.78 11.42
N SER A 99 -5.04 -7.03 12.26
CA SER A 99 -4.61 -6.09 13.29
C SER A 99 -3.93 -4.86 12.68
N ASN A 100 -4.18 -3.69 13.26
CA ASN A 100 -3.50 -2.47 12.86
C ASN A 100 -2.15 -2.34 13.56
N ASN A 101 -1.20 -1.70 12.88
CA ASN A 101 0.07 -1.33 13.48
C ASN A 101 -0.14 -0.34 14.64
N PRO A 102 0.23 -0.68 15.89
CA PRO A 102 0.09 0.21 17.03
C PRO A 102 0.79 1.55 16.86
N LEU A 103 1.85 1.62 16.05
CA LEU A 103 2.59 2.86 15.81
C LEU A 103 1.75 3.95 15.13
N PHE A 104 0.61 3.60 14.50
CA PHE A 104 -0.33 4.58 13.97
C PHE A 104 -1.23 5.22 15.02
N ILE A 105 -1.14 4.83 16.30
CA ILE A 105 -1.85 5.54 17.37
C ILE A 105 -1.20 6.90 17.61
N ASP A 106 -1.95 7.97 17.45
CA ASP A 106 -1.60 9.31 17.88
C ASP A 106 -1.54 9.38 19.42
N LEU A 107 -0.33 9.32 19.96
CA LEU A 107 -0.07 9.43 21.39
C LEU A 107 -0.49 10.79 21.96
N TYR A 108 -0.42 11.88 21.16
CA TYR A 108 -0.84 13.19 21.63
C TYR A 108 -2.34 13.19 21.95
N GLY A 109 -3.16 12.58 21.09
CA GLY A 109 -4.59 12.39 21.31
C GLY A 109 -4.92 11.75 22.66
N LEU A 110 -4.10 10.80 23.12
CA LEU A 110 -4.29 10.12 24.40
C LEU A 110 -4.08 11.02 25.64
N THR A 111 -3.42 12.16 25.47
CA THR A 111 -3.23 13.19 26.52
C THR A 111 -4.46 14.10 26.69
N THR A 112 -5.39 14.06 25.74
CA THR A 112 -6.54 14.97 25.68
C THR A 112 -7.77 14.43 26.43
N GLU A 113 -8.72 15.31 26.75
CA GLU A 113 -9.96 14.95 27.45
C GLU A 113 -10.85 13.99 26.64
N ASP A 114 -10.76 13.99 25.31
CA ASP A 114 -11.54 13.10 24.44
C ASP A 114 -11.22 11.62 24.71
N TYR A 115 -9.98 11.35 25.12
CA TYR A 115 -9.51 10.03 25.55
C TYR A 115 -9.45 9.89 27.08
N GLY A 116 -9.97 10.86 27.82
CA GLY A 116 -9.95 10.87 29.28
C GLY A 116 -8.58 11.09 29.89
N CYS A 117 -7.64 11.75 29.18
CA CYS A 117 -6.27 12.00 29.61
C CYS A 117 -5.60 10.75 30.19
N ILE A 118 -5.62 9.67 29.41
CA ILE A 118 -5.07 8.37 29.83
C ILE A 118 -3.55 8.34 29.68
N LEU A 119 -2.95 9.19 28.87
CA LEU A 119 -1.50 9.37 28.81
C LEU A 119 -1.09 10.69 29.48
N ASP A 120 -0.08 10.64 30.35
CA ASP A 120 0.54 11.84 30.91
C ASP A 120 1.24 12.63 29.80
N LYS A 121 0.98 13.94 29.73
CA LYS A 121 1.59 14.83 28.76
C LYS A 121 3.11 14.90 28.91
N GLU A 122 3.70 14.80 30.11
CA GLU A 122 5.16 14.80 30.25
C GLU A 122 5.79 13.53 29.66
N ILE A 123 5.10 12.39 29.72
CA ILE A 123 5.57 11.16 29.05
C ILE A 123 5.61 11.39 27.54
N PHE A 124 4.55 11.95 26.97
CA PHE A 124 4.52 12.31 25.55
C PHE A 124 5.62 13.32 25.18
N ASP A 125 5.74 14.42 25.94
CA ASP A 125 6.72 15.48 25.71
C ASP A 125 8.16 14.95 25.81
N LYS A 126 8.41 14.00 26.71
CA LYS A 126 9.69 13.29 26.81
C LYS A 126 10.00 12.50 25.54
N ILE A 127 9.03 11.78 24.97
CA ILE A 127 9.22 11.03 23.72
C ILE A 127 9.56 11.96 22.56
N VAL A 128 8.86 13.10 22.45
CA VAL A 128 9.17 14.09 21.41
C VAL A 128 10.58 14.67 21.61
N ARG A 129 10.95 14.98 22.86
CA ARG A 129 12.25 15.56 23.21
C ARG A 129 13.43 14.61 22.98
N GLU A 130 13.22 13.31 23.22
CA GLU A 130 14.23 12.25 23.09
C GLU A 130 14.27 11.60 21.70
N ASN A 131 13.38 11.99 20.78
CA ASN A 131 13.39 11.53 19.40
C ASN A 131 14.79 11.71 18.76
N PRO A 132 15.47 10.60 18.39
CA PRO A 132 16.83 10.64 17.86
C PRO A 132 16.86 11.06 16.40
N SER A 133 15.73 11.03 15.69
CA SER A 133 15.69 11.42 14.29
C SER A 133 15.99 12.91 14.14
N LYS A 134 17.09 13.22 13.46
CA LYS A 134 17.48 14.59 13.07
C LYS A 134 17.20 14.85 11.58
N THR A 135 16.55 13.91 10.91
CA THR A 135 16.24 13.93 9.48
C THR A 135 14.75 13.65 9.28
N ASN A 136 14.25 13.73 8.05
CA ASN A 136 12.88 13.34 7.71
C ASN A 136 12.76 11.81 7.59
N ARG A 137 13.29 11.06 8.56
CA ARG A 137 13.22 9.61 8.60
C ARG A 137 12.63 9.07 9.90
N THR A 138 11.99 7.91 9.81
CA THR A 138 11.45 7.16 10.92
C THR A 138 12.56 6.57 11.78
N ALA A 139 12.42 6.66 13.11
CA ALA A 139 13.33 6.07 14.09
C ALA A 139 12.73 4.79 14.70
N TYR A 140 12.64 3.71 13.92
CA TYR A 140 11.92 2.47 14.28
C TYR A 140 12.32 1.89 15.64
N SER A 141 13.62 1.64 15.86
CA SER A 141 14.13 1.05 17.11
C SER A 141 13.77 1.89 18.36
N TYR A 142 13.75 3.21 18.21
CA TYR A 142 13.39 4.13 19.28
C TYR A 142 11.88 4.10 19.54
N ILE A 143 11.10 4.37 18.49
CA ILE A 143 9.66 4.57 18.65
C ILE A 143 8.92 3.28 18.99
N TYR A 144 9.37 2.11 18.52
CA TYR A 144 8.75 0.84 18.90
C TYR A 144 8.74 0.64 20.43
N ASN A 145 9.86 0.96 21.07
CA ASN A 145 10.02 0.83 22.52
C ASN A 145 9.26 1.90 23.29
N GLU A 146 9.44 3.18 22.94
CA GLU A 146 8.81 4.28 23.66
C GLU A 146 7.29 4.31 23.48
N HIS A 147 6.80 3.97 22.29
CA HIS A 147 5.37 3.88 22.02
C HIS A 147 4.70 2.77 22.83
N ASN A 148 5.33 1.58 22.93
CA ASN A 148 4.82 0.50 23.79
C ASN A 148 4.81 0.90 25.28
N LYS A 149 5.84 1.61 25.77
CA LYS A 149 5.86 2.14 27.15
C LYS A 149 4.71 3.12 27.39
N ALA A 150 4.48 4.05 26.47
CA ALA A 150 3.40 5.02 26.56
C ALA A 150 2.02 4.34 26.57
N LEU A 151 1.79 3.36 25.69
CA LEU A 151 0.53 2.62 25.64
C LEU A 151 0.29 1.79 26.91
N ARG A 152 1.34 1.22 27.52
CA ARG A 152 1.23 0.50 28.80
C ARG A 152 0.83 1.43 29.94
N GLU A 153 1.40 2.63 30.01
CA GLU A 153 0.95 3.63 30.99
C GLU A 153 -0.49 4.06 30.71
N ALA A 154 -0.84 4.29 29.43
CA ALA A 154 -2.21 4.63 29.04
C ALA A 154 -3.23 3.57 29.48
N TYR A 155 -2.89 2.29 29.30
CA TYR A 155 -3.71 1.18 29.75
C TYR A 155 -3.86 1.12 31.27
N LYS A 156 -2.76 1.30 32.02
CA LYS A 156 -2.79 1.34 33.48
C LYS A 156 -3.66 2.48 34.02
N VAL A 157 -3.52 3.69 33.46
CA VAL A 157 -4.35 4.84 33.84
C VAL A 157 -5.80 4.61 33.45
N PHE A 158 -6.06 4.04 32.27
CA PHE A 158 -7.41 3.65 31.84
C PHE A 158 -8.08 2.71 32.86
N LYS A 159 -7.42 1.64 33.28
CA LYS A 159 -7.96 0.70 34.29
C LYS A 159 -8.21 1.38 35.63
N SER A 160 -7.26 2.18 36.12
CA SER A 160 -7.40 2.90 37.39
C SER A 160 -8.57 3.90 37.37
N LYS A 161 -8.73 4.65 36.29
CA LYS A 161 -9.86 5.59 36.14
C LYS A 161 -11.21 4.87 35.96
N LEU A 162 -11.21 3.70 35.33
CA LEU A 162 -12.41 2.86 35.22
C LEU A 162 -12.89 2.41 36.60
N GLU A 163 -11.96 1.93 37.44
CA GLU A 163 -12.22 1.56 38.85
C GLU A 163 -12.71 2.75 39.68
N ALA A 164 -12.11 3.93 39.48
CA ALA A 164 -12.53 5.18 40.11
C ALA A 164 -13.88 5.71 39.60
N GLY A 165 -14.47 5.06 38.59
CA GLY A 165 -15.80 5.35 38.11
C GLY A 165 -15.91 6.52 37.12
N ASP A 166 -14.79 6.92 36.51
CA ASP A 166 -14.72 8.04 35.56
C ASP A 166 -15.73 7.87 34.41
N LYS A 167 -16.48 8.94 34.11
CA LYS A 167 -17.59 8.90 33.13
C LYS A 167 -17.10 8.74 31.70
N VAL A 168 -15.99 9.38 31.32
CA VAL A 168 -15.41 9.30 29.98
C VAL A 168 -14.86 7.88 29.78
N ILE A 169 -14.12 7.37 30.76
CA ILE A 169 -13.53 6.03 30.70
C ILE A 169 -14.59 4.94 30.68
N LYS A 170 -15.69 5.04 31.44
CA LYS A 170 -16.81 4.08 31.34
C LYS A 170 -17.40 4.01 29.94
N LYS A 171 -17.53 5.16 29.27
CA LYS A 171 -18.04 5.21 27.89
C LYS A 171 -17.05 4.59 26.90
N LEU A 172 -15.75 4.83 27.08
CA LEU A 172 -14.70 4.19 26.29
C LEU A 172 -14.65 2.69 26.53
N ASN A 173 -14.77 2.23 27.78
CA ASN A 173 -14.79 0.81 28.13
C ASN A 173 -15.95 0.07 27.47
N LYS A 174 -17.15 0.67 27.43
CA LYS A 174 -18.27 0.06 26.70
C LYS A 174 -17.99 -0.13 25.21
N LYS A 175 -17.28 0.82 24.58
CA LYS A 175 -16.86 0.69 23.18
C LYS A 175 -15.74 -0.35 23.02
N PHE A 176 -14.85 -0.44 23.99
CA PHE A 176 -13.79 -1.45 24.02
C PHE A 176 -14.38 -2.86 24.11
N GLU A 177 -15.33 -3.10 25.01
CA GLU A 177 -16.07 -4.37 25.12
C GLU A 177 -16.76 -4.73 23.80
N GLN A 178 -17.47 -3.78 23.19
CA GLN A 178 -18.09 -4.00 21.87
C GLN A 178 -17.06 -4.32 20.78
N PHE A 179 -15.93 -3.61 20.75
CA PHE A 179 -14.86 -3.88 19.78
C PHE A 179 -14.32 -5.30 19.92
N VAL A 180 -14.17 -5.80 21.16
CA VAL A 180 -13.71 -7.18 21.40
C VAL A 180 -14.74 -8.19 20.89
N GLU A 181 -16.03 -7.95 21.15
CA GLU A 181 -17.13 -8.80 20.66
C GLU A 181 -17.22 -8.83 19.13
N ASP A 182 -17.07 -7.67 18.47
CA ASP A 182 -17.19 -7.53 17.02
C ASP A 182 -16.00 -8.17 16.26
N ASN A 183 -14.87 -8.41 16.93
CA ASN A 183 -13.61 -8.84 16.30
C ASN A 183 -13.11 -10.22 16.76
N VAL A 184 -14.00 -11.06 17.30
CA VAL A 184 -13.66 -12.43 17.78
C VAL A 184 -12.99 -13.33 16.74
N LEU A 185 -13.21 -13.07 15.45
CA LEU A 185 -12.63 -13.85 14.35
C LEU A 185 -11.10 -13.91 14.38
N TRP A 186 -10.45 -12.82 14.81
CA TRP A 186 -8.99 -12.67 14.70
C TRP A 186 -8.36 -12.19 16.02
N LEU A 187 -9.06 -11.35 16.79
CA LEU A 187 -8.47 -10.57 17.88
C LEU A 187 -7.91 -11.44 19.01
N GLU A 188 -8.61 -12.51 19.40
CA GLU A 188 -8.14 -13.41 20.46
C GLU A 188 -6.85 -14.12 20.04
N LYS A 189 -6.77 -14.63 18.80
CA LYS A 189 -5.58 -15.32 18.32
C LYS A 189 -4.37 -14.39 18.33
N ASP A 190 -4.52 -13.18 17.82
CA ASP A 190 -3.45 -12.19 17.82
C ASP A 190 -3.03 -11.77 19.24
N ALA A 191 -3.99 -11.63 20.16
CA ALA A 191 -3.71 -11.30 21.57
C ALA A 191 -2.96 -12.43 22.29
N VAL A 192 -3.31 -13.69 22.02
CA VAL A 192 -2.60 -14.86 22.55
C VAL A 192 -1.19 -14.94 21.96
N TYR A 193 -1.00 -14.61 20.68
CA TYR A 193 0.33 -14.54 20.07
C TYR A 193 1.22 -13.56 20.85
N GLU A 194 0.72 -12.36 21.16
CA GLU A 194 1.49 -11.38 21.95
C GLU A 194 1.84 -11.86 23.35
N ALA A 195 0.88 -12.48 24.04
CA ALA A 195 1.14 -13.07 25.35
C ALA A 195 2.28 -14.10 25.30
N LEU A 196 2.31 -14.92 24.25
CA LEU A 196 3.39 -15.87 24.02
C LEU A 196 4.69 -15.17 23.60
N SER A 197 4.63 -14.10 22.80
CA SER A 197 5.82 -13.30 22.48
C SER A 197 6.47 -12.71 23.74
N VAL A 198 5.67 -12.28 24.72
CA VAL A 198 6.16 -11.86 26.04
C VAL A 198 6.82 -13.03 26.79
N LYS A 199 6.18 -14.21 26.82
CA LYS A 199 6.73 -15.43 27.44
C LYS A 199 8.12 -15.79 26.87
N TYR A 200 8.29 -15.70 25.55
CA TYR A 200 9.51 -16.13 24.85
C TYR A 200 10.52 -15.01 24.60
N GLY A 201 10.17 -13.76 24.90
CA GLY A 201 11.03 -12.60 24.66
C GLY A 201 11.28 -12.28 23.18
N ASN A 202 10.46 -12.80 22.26
CA ASN A 202 10.55 -12.53 20.83
C ASN A 202 9.20 -12.74 20.12
N ASP A 203 9.01 -12.02 19.01
CA ASP A 203 7.79 -12.05 18.18
C ASP A 203 7.89 -13.03 16.99
N TYR A 204 8.81 -14.00 17.03
CA TYR A 204 9.03 -15.00 15.97
C TYR A 204 8.77 -16.42 16.48
N TRP A 205 7.52 -16.86 16.34
CA TRP A 205 7.05 -18.14 16.90
C TRP A 205 7.86 -19.40 16.51
N PRO A 206 8.54 -19.50 15.36
CA PRO A 206 9.37 -20.67 15.07
C PRO A 206 10.50 -20.89 16.07
N MET A 207 10.95 -19.83 16.77
CA MET A 207 11.96 -19.88 17.84
C MET A 207 11.39 -20.24 19.22
N TRP A 208 10.08 -20.42 19.37
CA TRP A 208 9.51 -20.85 20.66
C TRP A 208 9.96 -22.28 20.99
N ASN A 209 10.12 -22.61 22.26
CA ASN A 209 10.65 -23.93 22.66
C ASN A 209 9.58 -24.95 23.05
N ASP A 210 8.30 -24.54 23.11
CA ASP A 210 7.17 -25.42 23.41
C ASP A 210 6.38 -25.72 22.12
N GLU A 211 6.22 -27.01 21.81
CA GLU A 211 5.57 -27.44 20.58
C GLU A 211 4.05 -27.24 20.61
N LEU A 212 3.40 -27.30 21.78
CA LEU A 212 1.96 -27.02 21.89
C LEU A 212 1.71 -25.52 21.67
N ASP A 213 2.57 -24.63 22.17
CA ASP A 213 2.45 -23.19 21.90
C ASP A 213 2.63 -22.88 20.40
N LYS A 214 3.51 -23.58 19.68
CA LYS A 214 3.66 -23.44 18.21
C LYS A 214 2.45 -23.94 17.42
N MET A 215 1.75 -24.94 17.94
CA MET A 215 0.70 -25.67 17.26
C MET A 215 -0.69 -25.43 17.87
N LEU A 216 -0.84 -24.40 18.71
CA LEU A 216 -2.03 -24.19 19.54
C LEU A 216 -3.34 -24.16 18.73
N TYR A 217 -3.26 -23.72 17.46
CA TYR A 217 -4.36 -23.69 16.50
C TYR A 217 -4.24 -24.69 15.35
N CYS A 218 -3.20 -25.54 15.33
CA CYS A 218 -3.06 -26.64 14.38
C CYS A 218 -2.45 -27.89 15.01
N LEU A 219 -3.28 -28.60 15.77
CA LEU A 219 -2.86 -29.73 16.60
C LEU A 219 -2.39 -30.96 15.79
N SER A 220 -2.71 -31.02 14.50
CA SER A 220 -2.31 -32.09 13.58
C SER A 220 -1.31 -31.67 12.49
N CYS A 221 -0.76 -30.45 12.55
CA CYS A 221 0.13 -29.94 11.50
C CYS A 221 1.51 -30.63 11.46
N LYS A 222 1.95 -31.22 12.58
CA LYS A 222 3.27 -31.85 12.69
C LYS A 222 3.17 -33.35 12.85
N ALA A 223 3.78 -34.08 11.92
CA ALA A 223 3.84 -35.53 11.98
C ALA A 223 4.58 -35.98 13.26
N GLY A 224 4.03 -36.96 13.96
CA GLY A 224 4.61 -37.51 15.19
C GLY A 224 4.33 -36.71 16.47
N VAL A 225 3.53 -35.64 16.39
CA VAL A 225 3.04 -34.88 17.55
C VAL A 225 1.51 -34.94 17.54
N ASP A 226 0.91 -35.53 18.58
CA ASP A 226 -0.55 -35.74 18.66
C ASP A 226 -1.10 -35.07 19.92
N TYR A 227 -1.35 -33.76 19.82
CA TYR A 227 -2.04 -33.01 20.87
C TYR A 227 -3.55 -33.08 20.65
N SER A 228 -4.31 -33.31 21.71
CA SER A 228 -5.77 -33.28 21.66
C SER A 228 -6.29 -31.84 21.81
N GLN A 229 -7.52 -31.59 21.38
CA GLN A 229 -8.21 -30.32 21.65
C GLN A 229 -8.25 -30.00 23.15
N LYS A 230 -8.33 -31.03 24.00
CA LYS A 230 -8.31 -30.89 25.46
C LYS A 230 -6.97 -30.34 25.97
N ASP A 231 -5.85 -30.70 25.34
CA ASP A 231 -4.53 -30.18 25.69
C ASP A 231 -4.43 -28.70 25.33
N ALA A 232 -4.90 -28.33 24.14
CA ALA A 232 -4.98 -26.94 23.70
C ALA A 232 -5.88 -26.09 24.61
N ASP A 233 -7.06 -26.59 24.98
CA ASP A 233 -8.00 -25.89 25.87
C ASP A 233 -7.40 -25.71 27.27
N LYS A 234 -6.71 -26.72 27.79
CA LYS A 234 -5.98 -26.63 29.06
C LYS A 234 -4.89 -25.57 28.96
N ARG A 235 -4.08 -25.61 27.91
CA ARG A 235 -3.00 -24.66 27.68
C ARG A 235 -3.52 -23.23 27.53
N MET A 236 -4.63 -23.02 26.83
CA MET A 236 -5.29 -21.73 26.69
C MET A 236 -5.72 -21.16 28.05
N LYS A 237 -6.27 -22.01 28.95
CA LYS A 237 -6.61 -21.59 30.32
C LYS A 237 -5.38 -21.17 31.12
N GLU A 238 -4.27 -21.90 31.00
CA GLU A 238 -3.00 -21.54 31.64
C GLU A 238 -2.45 -20.20 31.11
N ILE A 239 -2.50 -20.00 29.79
CA ILE A 239 -2.07 -18.74 29.16
C ILE A 239 -2.94 -17.58 29.66
N LYS A 240 -4.27 -17.72 29.64
CA LYS A 240 -5.19 -16.68 30.12
C LYS A 240 -5.02 -16.39 31.62
N ALA A 241 -4.74 -17.40 32.44
CA ALA A 241 -4.48 -17.22 33.86
C ALA A 241 -3.15 -16.48 34.13
N THR A 242 -2.12 -16.73 33.31
CA THR A 242 -0.77 -16.17 33.51
C THR A 242 -0.60 -14.80 32.84
N TYR A 243 -1.16 -14.64 31.64
CA TYR A 243 -0.95 -13.52 30.73
C TYR A 243 -2.27 -12.80 30.35
N GLY A 244 -3.34 -12.97 31.12
CA GLY A 244 -4.64 -12.36 30.84
C GLY A 244 -4.57 -10.83 30.71
N GLN A 245 -3.71 -10.17 31.49
CA GLN A 245 -3.48 -8.73 31.39
C GLN A 245 -2.79 -8.33 30.08
N GLU A 246 -1.86 -9.14 29.56
CA GLU A 246 -1.20 -8.89 28.27
C GLU A 246 -2.16 -9.07 27.10
N ILE A 247 -3.06 -10.08 27.20
CA ILE A 247 -4.15 -10.29 26.24
C ILE A 247 -5.07 -9.07 26.20
N GLU A 248 -5.58 -8.62 27.36
CA GLU A 248 -6.45 -7.45 27.46
C GLU A 248 -5.74 -6.16 27.00
N PHE A 249 -4.45 -6.01 27.33
CA PHE A 249 -3.64 -4.88 26.88
C PHE A 249 -3.54 -4.83 25.36
N TYR A 250 -3.25 -5.95 24.69
CA TYR A 250 -3.22 -5.98 23.23
C TYR A 250 -4.57 -5.62 22.61
N GLN A 251 -5.66 -6.17 23.16
CA GLN A 251 -7.02 -5.86 22.72
C GLN A 251 -7.32 -4.37 22.86
N PHE A 252 -6.93 -3.76 23.98
CA PHE A 252 -7.08 -2.33 24.24
C PHE A 252 -6.29 -1.48 23.23
N VAL A 253 -5.06 -1.87 22.90
CA VAL A 253 -4.24 -1.17 21.89
C VAL A 253 -4.90 -1.23 20.50
N GLN A 254 -5.40 -2.39 20.08
CA GLN A 254 -6.13 -2.52 18.81
C GLN A 254 -7.41 -1.69 18.81
N PHE A 255 -8.12 -1.61 19.94
CA PHE A 255 -9.27 -0.73 20.10
C PHE A 255 -8.92 0.76 19.94
N LEU A 256 -7.80 1.24 20.52
CA LEU A 256 -7.36 2.62 20.34
C LEU A 256 -7.02 2.93 18.88
N ALA A 257 -6.30 2.03 18.21
CA ALA A 257 -5.98 2.16 16.79
C ALA A 257 -7.25 2.22 15.92
N TYR A 258 -8.22 1.34 16.19
CA TYR A 258 -9.52 1.34 15.53
C TYR A 258 -10.26 2.67 15.74
N MET A 259 -10.38 3.14 16.98
CA MET A 259 -11.08 4.39 17.30
C MET A 259 -10.50 5.60 16.57
N GLN A 260 -9.17 5.76 16.60
CA GLN A 260 -8.52 6.87 15.90
C GLN A 260 -8.65 6.75 14.37
N LYS A 261 -8.58 5.54 13.82
CA LYS A 261 -8.81 5.32 12.39
C LYS A 261 -10.23 5.75 11.98
N GLN A 262 -11.25 5.44 12.78
CA GLN A 262 -12.63 5.88 12.54
C GLN A 262 -12.76 7.42 12.56
N GLU A 263 -12.07 8.09 13.48
CA GLU A 263 -12.04 9.55 13.54
C GLU A 263 -11.37 10.17 12.31
N THR A 264 -10.27 9.58 11.86
CA THR A 264 -9.57 9.98 10.63
C THR A 264 -10.46 9.78 9.41
N GLN A 265 -11.12 8.63 9.27
CA GLN A 265 -12.06 8.37 8.17
C GLN A 265 -13.19 9.41 8.12
N LYS A 266 -13.73 9.79 9.28
CA LYS A 266 -14.74 10.87 9.37
C LYS A 266 -14.18 12.22 8.92
N PHE A 267 -12.93 12.54 9.26
CA PHE A 267 -12.26 13.76 8.79
C PHE A 267 -12.07 13.72 7.27
N LEU A 268 -11.54 12.63 6.71
CA LEU A 268 -11.30 12.47 5.27
C LEU A 268 -12.60 12.59 4.46
N GLY A 269 -13.70 12.03 4.95
CA GLY A 269 -15.03 12.19 4.35
C GLY A 269 -15.47 13.65 4.23
N LYS A 270 -15.18 14.49 5.24
CA LYS A 270 -15.46 15.95 5.17
C LYS A 270 -14.61 16.66 4.11
N GLN A 271 -13.37 16.21 3.93
CA GLN A 271 -12.46 16.72 2.91
C GLN A 271 -12.74 16.16 1.50
N LYS A 272 -13.71 15.22 1.38
CA LYS A 272 -13.96 14.44 0.16
C LYS A 272 -12.71 13.70 -0.33
N MET A 273 -11.87 13.28 0.62
CA MET A 273 -10.68 12.48 0.39
C MET A 273 -11.04 11.02 0.65
N LYS A 274 -10.76 10.13 -0.29
CA LYS A 274 -10.97 8.69 -0.12
C LYS A 274 -9.65 7.97 0.15
N THR A 275 -9.65 6.95 1.01
CA THR A 275 -8.46 6.09 1.17
C THR A 275 -8.55 4.87 0.27
N ILE A 276 -7.41 4.47 -0.27
CA ILE A 276 -7.18 3.23 -0.99
C ILE A 276 -6.23 2.41 -0.11
N ALA A 277 -6.63 1.20 0.26
CA ALA A 277 -5.72 0.30 0.97
C ALA A 277 -4.78 -0.41 0.01
N ASP A 278 -3.68 -0.93 0.55
CA ASP A 278 -2.79 -1.85 -0.16
C ASP A 278 -2.82 -3.22 0.50
N CYS A 279 -3.27 -4.23 -0.26
CA CYS A 279 -3.39 -5.61 0.17
C CYS A 279 -2.17 -6.38 -0.31
N GLN A 280 -1.24 -6.61 0.61
CA GLN A 280 -0.10 -7.50 0.39
C GLN A 280 -0.57 -8.92 0.03
N VAL A 281 0.11 -9.54 -0.95
CA VAL A 281 -0.09 -10.95 -1.32
C VAL A 281 0.41 -11.90 -0.23
N ALA A 282 1.36 -11.41 0.57
CA ALA A 282 2.00 -12.12 1.66
C ALA A 282 1.11 -12.24 2.90
N PHE A 283 1.55 -13.10 3.82
CA PHE A 283 0.98 -13.25 5.16
C PHE A 283 2.10 -13.13 6.20
N SER A 284 1.82 -12.48 7.32
CA SER A 284 2.79 -12.44 8.42
C SER A 284 3.00 -13.83 9.02
N ASP A 285 4.10 -14.02 9.73
CA ASP A 285 4.34 -15.24 10.51
C ASP A 285 3.31 -15.44 11.63
N ARG A 286 2.76 -14.36 12.18
CA ARG A 286 1.63 -14.40 13.11
C ARG A 286 0.37 -14.93 12.44
N ASP A 287 0.04 -14.41 11.26
CA ASP A 287 -1.09 -14.90 10.47
C ASP A 287 -0.93 -16.39 10.15
N TYR A 288 0.30 -16.79 9.81
CA TYR A 288 0.65 -18.19 9.60
C TYR A 288 0.44 -19.02 10.86
N TRP A 289 0.97 -18.61 12.01
CA TRP A 289 0.78 -19.32 13.29
C TRP A 289 -0.69 -19.47 13.68
N ALA A 290 -1.48 -18.42 13.52
CA ALA A 290 -2.91 -18.42 13.88
C ALA A 290 -3.76 -19.32 12.98
N ASN A 291 -3.25 -19.67 11.79
CA ASN A 291 -4.02 -20.32 10.71
C ASN A 291 -3.22 -21.40 9.95
N GLN A 292 -2.24 -22.05 10.59
CA GLN A 292 -1.29 -22.96 9.92
C GLN A 292 -1.97 -24.05 9.07
N THR A 293 -3.14 -24.53 9.50
CA THR A 293 -3.96 -25.53 8.80
C THR A 293 -4.32 -25.14 7.36
N TYR A 294 -4.42 -23.84 7.08
CA TYR A 294 -4.96 -23.32 5.81
C TYR A 294 -3.90 -23.07 4.74
N PHE A 295 -2.62 -23.32 5.05
CA PHE A 295 -1.52 -23.08 4.14
C PHE A 295 -0.97 -24.38 3.57
N LEU A 296 -0.52 -24.31 2.32
CA LEU A 296 0.05 -25.44 1.61
C LEU A 296 1.34 -25.88 2.28
N LYS A 297 1.36 -27.15 2.73
CA LYS A 297 2.51 -27.73 3.41
C LYS A 297 3.73 -27.77 2.47
N ASP A 298 4.91 -27.50 3.01
CA ASP A 298 6.22 -27.58 2.33
C ASP A 298 6.45 -26.64 1.14
N TYR A 299 5.49 -25.77 0.80
CA TYR A 299 5.64 -24.75 -0.24
C TYR A 299 5.55 -23.32 0.32
N ASN A 300 6.26 -22.42 -0.33
CA ASN A 300 6.19 -20.98 -0.14
C ASN A 300 5.87 -20.28 -1.46
N LEU A 301 5.31 -19.08 -1.38
CA LEU A 301 5.11 -18.16 -2.50
C LEU A 301 6.43 -17.47 -2.85
N GLY A 302 6.71 -17.31 -4.14
CA GLY A 302 7.86 -16.55 -4.63
C GLY A 302 7.64 -16.02 -6.05
N CYS A 303 8.73 -15.54 -6.66
CA CYS A 303 8.77 -15.10 -8.05
C CYS A 303 9.75 -16.00 -8.84
N PRO A 304 9.43 -16.38 -10.09
CA PRO A 304 10.39 -17.08 -10.95
C PRO A 304 11.63 -16.22 -11.25
N PRO A 305 12.71 -16.83 -11.78
CA PRO A 305 13.83 -16.08 -12.35
C PRO A 305 13.37 -15.12 -13.46
N ASP A 306 13.92 -13.91 -13.45
CA ASP A 306 13.64 -12.87 -14.44
C ASP A 306 14.90 -12.04 -14.75
N GLN A 307 14.73 -10.99 -15.56
CA GLN A 307 15.82 -10.09 -15.95
C GLN A 307 16.44 -9.31 -14.77
N PHE A 308 15.77 -9.25 -13.62
CA PHE A 308 16.23 -8.56 -12.42
C PHE A 308 16.83 -9.51 -11.38
N SER A 309 16.40 -10.77 -11.34
CA SER A 309 16.92 -11.83 -10.48
C SER A 309 17.06 -13.15 -11.23
N ALA A 310 18.32 -13.52 -11.55
CA ALA A 310 18.65 -14.81 -12.16
C ALA A 310 18.31 -16.03 -11.26
N ASP A 311 18.14 -15.80 -9.95
CA ASP A 311 17.77 -16.85 -8.99
C ASP A 311 16.29 -16.87 -8.65
N GLY A 312 15.49 -15.97 -9.23
CA GLY A 312 14.13 -15.68 -8.79
C GLY A 312 14.10 -15.02 -7.41
N GLN A 313 12.93 -14.95 -6.77
CA GLN A 313 12.78 -14.33 -5.45
C GLN A 313 12.10 -15.26 -4.46
N ALA A 314 12.85 -15.70 -3.45
CA ALA A 314 12.38 -16.56 -2.37
C ALA A 314 11.79 -15.71 -1.24
N TRP A 315 10.54 -15.29 -1.36
CA TRP A 315 9.93 -14.38 -0.37
C TRP A 315 9.68 -15.01 1.00
N GLY A 316 9.64 -16.33 1.10
CA GLY A 316 9.49 -17.04 2.37
C GLY A 316 8.06 -17.06 2.94
N PHE A 317 7.09 -16.51 2.22
CA PHE A 317 5.69 -16.45 2.67
C PHE A 317 4.94 -17.75 2.39
N PRO A 318 4.03 -18.18 3.28
CA PRO A 318 3.20 -19.34 3.01
C PRO A 318 2.18 -19.03 1.91
N VAL A 319 1.80 -20.05 1.13
CA VAL A 319 0.74 -19.96 0.12
C VAL A 319 -0.51 -20.68 0.64
N VAL A 320 -1.70 -20.12 0.43
CA VAL A 320 -2.95 -20.73 0.90
C VAL A 320 -3.22 -22.02 0.13
N ASP A 321 -3.62 -23.08 0.84
CA ASP A 321 -3.99 -24.35 0.21
C ASP A 321 -5.35 -24.21 -0.51
N PRO A 322 -5.43 -24.47 -1.83
CA PRO A 322 -6.67 -24.38 -2.59
C PRO A 322 -7.84 -25.21 -2.03
N ASP A 323 -7.55 -26.32 -1.33
CA ASP A 323 -8.57 -27.19 -0.73
C ASP A 323 -9.28 -26.49 0.47
N TYR A 324 -8.64 -25.50 1.10
CA TYR A 324 -9.21 -24.68 2.17
C TYR A 324 -9.82 -23.36 1.69
N LEU A 325 -9.60 -22.99 0.42
CA LEU A 325 -10.29 -21.85 -0.21
C LEU A 325 -11.72 -22.22 -0.62
N PHE A 326 -11.89 -23.35 -1.29
CA PHE A 326 -13.17 -23.75 -1.89
C PHE A 326 -13.50 -25.22 -1.62
N LYS A 327 -14.76 -25.49 -1.31
CA LYS A 327 -15.29 -26.86 -1.26
C LYS A 327 -15.47 -27.40 -2.68
N ALA A 328 -15.61 -28.72 -2.82
CA ALA A 328 -15.83 -29.39 -4.11
C ALA A 328 -17.04 -28.84 -4.89
N ASN A 329 -18.07 -28.35 -4.19
CA ASN A 329 -19.26 -27.74 -4.80
C ASN A 329 -19.07 -26.26 -5.22
N GLY A 330 -17.87 -25.69 -5.03
CA GLY A 330 -17.53 -24.31 -5.39
C GLY A 330 -17.84 -23.24 -4.34
N SER A 331 -18.50 -23.60 -3.22
CA SER A 331 -18.70 -22.67 -2.10
C SER A 331 -17.43 -22.44 -1.28
N LEU A 332 -17.37 -21.35 -0.53
CA LEU A 332 -16.21 -21.02 0.31
C LEU A 332 -15.98 -22.08 1.39
N ASN A 333 -14.73 -22.50 1.52
CA ASN A 333 -14.24 -23.25 2.66
C ASN A 333 -13.63 -22.27 3.70
N ASP A 334 -13.10 -22.76 4.82
CA ASP A 334 -12.82 -21.94 6.00
C ASP A 334 -11.79 -20.83 5.76
N ALA A 335 -10.70 -21.10 5.03
CA ALA A 335 -9.75 -20.05 4.65
C ALA A 335 -10.40 -19.03 3.70
N GLY A 336 -11.23 -19.50 2.76
CA GLY A 336 -11.98 -18.63 1.85
C GLY A 336 -12.89 -17.64 2.59
N LYS A 337 -13.55 -18.05 3.68
CA LYS A 337 -14.38 -17.17 4.51
C LYS A 337 -13.55 -16.11 5.24
N ILE A 338 -12.41 -16.49 5.80
CA ILE A 338 -11.51 -15.57 6.51
C ILE A 338 -10.96 -14.52 5.55
N LEU A 339 -10.50 -14.93 4.37
CA LEU A 339 -9.98 -14.01 3.35
C LEU A 339 -11.08 -13.09 2.80
N LYS A 340 -12.31 -13.59 2.59
CA LYS A 340 -13.44 -12.72 2.24
C LYS A 340 -13.72 -11.69 3.33
N ALA A 341 -13.66 -12.08 4.61
CA ALA A 341 -13.80 -11.15 5.74
C ALA A 341 -12.67 -10.10 5.78
N ARG A 342 -11.43 -10.48 5.43
CA ARG A 342 -10.30 -9.53 5.27
C ARG A 342 -10.64 -8.49 4.21
N PHE A 343 -10.99 -8.90 3.00
CA PHE A 343 -11.34 -7.96 1.92
C PHE A 343 -12.55 -7.08 2.31
N ALA A 344 -13.59 -7.65 2.92
CA ALA A 344 -14.75 -6.91 3.38
C ALA A 344 -14.36 -5.80 4.38
N LYS A 345 -13.49 -6.10 5.35
CA LYS A 345 -12.93 -5.09 6.27
C LYS A 345 -12.12 -4.03 5.52
N MET A 346 -11.26 -4.43 4.59
CA MET A 346 -10.43 -3.49 3.83
C MET A 346 -11.29 -2.51 3.02
N PHE A 347 -12.32 -2.98 2.33
CA PHE A 347 -13.27 -2.15 1.58
C PHE A 347 -14.10 -1.24 2.49
N GLU A 348 -14.57 -1.75 3.63
CA GLU A 348 -15.30 -0.94 4.62
C GLU A 348 -14.46 0.22 5.16
N GLU A 349 -13.18 -0.02 5.42
CA GLU A 349 -12.26 0.99 5.93
C GLU A 349 -11.67 1.90 4.84
N ASN A 350 -11.80 1.54 3.56
CA ASN A 350 -11.15 2.23 2.45
C ASN A 350 -12.10 2.43 1.27
N PRO A 351 -13.00 3.44 1.33
CA PRO A 351 -14.02 3.67 0.33
C PRO A 351 -13.50 4.15 -1.03
N GLY A 352 -12.19 4.39 -1.15
CA GLY A 352 -11.50 4.67 -2.41
C GLY A 352 -11.09 3.42 -3.17
N GLY A 353 -10.98 2.28 -2.49
CA GLY A 353 -10.64 1.01 -3.11
C GLY A 353 -9.56 0.22 -2.37
N VAL A 354 -9.14 -0.87 -3.02
CA VAL A 354 -8.07 -1.76 -2.55
C VAL A 354 -7.14 -2.04 -3.72
N ARG A 355 -5.87 -1.66 -3.58
CA ARG A 355 -4.77 -2.18 -4.39
C ARG A 355 -4.48 -3.62 -3.95
N ILE A 356 -4.42 -4.52 -4.91
CA ILE A 356 -4.00 -5.90 -4.70
C ILE A 356 -2.57 -6.00 -5.24
N ASP A 357 -1.64 -6.17 -4.32
CA ASP A 357 -0.25 -6.43 -4.61
C ASP A 357 -0.09 -7.79 -5.30
N HIS A 358 0.76 -7.86 -6.32
CA HIS A 358 1.11 -9.07 -7.04
C HIS A 358 -0.12 -9.90 -7.45
N ILE A 359 -0.99 -9.35 -8.29
CA ILE A 359 -2.29 -9.98 -8.64
C ILE A 359 -2.14 -11.41 -9.19
N ILE A 360 -1.03 -11.66 -9.91
CA ILE A 360 -0.66 -12.98 -10.41
C ILE A 360 -0.48 -14.00 -9.29
N GLY A 361 -0.05 -13.59 -8.09
CA GLY A 361 0.03 -14.45 -6.92
C GLY A 361 -1.33 -14.95 -6.39
N LEU A 362 -2.43 -14.30 -6.78
CA LEU A 362 -3.78 -14.77 -6.45
C LEU A 362 -4.41 -15.59 -7.58
N ILE A 363 -4.01 -15.34 -8.83
CA ILE A 363 -4.56 -16.01 -10.01
C ILE A 363 -3.73 -17.24 -10.40
N ASP A 364 -2.41 -17.12 -10.52
CA ASP A 364 -1.50 -18.14 -10.99
C ASP A 364 -0.14 -18.09 -10.25
N PRO A 365 -0.13 -18.38 -8.93
CA PRO A 365 1.03 -18.16 -8.08
C PRO A 365 2.20 -19.07 -8.45
N PHE A 366 3.40 -18.50 -8.42
CA PHE A 366 4.63 -19.27 -8.48
C PHE A 366 5.03 -19.71 -7.06
N VAL A 367 5.21 -21.01 -6.88
CA VAL A 367 5.48 -21.62 -5.58
C VAL A 367 6.75 -22.45 -5.64
N TYR A 368 7.47 -22.51 -4.53
CA TYR A 368 8.73 -23.25 -4.41
C TYR A 368 8.78 -24.03 -3.09
N LYS A 369 9.58 -25.10 -3.06
CA LYS A 369 9.75 -25.92 -1.86
C LYS A 369 10.49 -25.13 -0.77
N LYS A 370 10.03 -25.23 0.48
CA LYS A 370 10.68 -24.60 1.64
C LYS A 370 12.14 -25.05 1.73
N GLY A 371 13.06 -24.09 1.86
CA GLY A 371 14.51 -24.32 1.93
C GLY A 371 15.21 -24.49 0.57
N ALA A 372 14.48 -24.41 -0.54
CA ALA A 372 15.03 -24.40 -1.90
C ALA A 372 15.02 -22.98 -2.50
N LEU A 373 15.74 -22.81 -3.61
CA LEU A 373 15.60 -21.63 -4.47
C LEU A 373 14.31 -21.76 -5.31
N PRO A 374 13.71 -20.63 -5.73
CA PRO A 374 12.51 -20.60 -6.57
C PRO A 374 12.87 -20.89 -8.03
N LYS A 375 13.47 -22.06 -8.26
CA LYS A 375 13.89 -22.56 -9.57
C LYS A 375 13.22 -23.89 -9.88
N VAL A 376 12.91 -24.11 -11.15
CA VAL A 376 12.15 -25.28 -11.59
C VAL A 376 12.91 -26.58 -11.34
N GLU A 377 14.22 -26.58 -11.53
CA GLU A 377 15.10 -27.70 -11.22
C GLU A 377 15.14 -28.06 -9.72
N GLN A 378 14.70 -27.17 -8.84
CA GLN A 378 14.55 -27.41 -7.39
C GLN A 378 13.10 -27.67 -6.96
N GLY A 379 12.19 -27.85 -7.93
CA GLY A 379 10.79 -28.18 -7.69
C GLY A 379 9.88 -26.96 -7.50
N ALA A 380 10.30 -25.77 -7.96
CA ALA A 380 9.40 -24.63 -8.10
C ALA A 380 8.52 -24.75 -9.35
N SER A 381 7.28 -24.25 -9.28
CA SER A 381 6.34 -24.28 -10.41
C SER A 381 5.15 -23.35 -10.19
N ARG A 382 4.21 -23.29 -11.14
CA ARG A 382 2.94 -22.56 -11.00
C ARG A 382 1.87 -23.44 -10.37
N LEU A 383 1.30 -23.00 -9.25
CA LEU A 383 0.35 -23.79 -8.45
C LEU A 383 -0.85 -24.29 -9.28
N TYR A 384 -1.39 -23.45 -10.16
CA TYR A 384 -2.56 -23.77 -10.96
C TYR A 384 -2.25 -24.13 -12.41
N SER A 385 -1.01 -24.01 -12.86
CA SER A 385 -0.62 -24.14 -14.28
C SER A 385 0.42 -25.24 -14.53
N SER A 386 0.46 -26.28 -13.70
CA SER A 386 1.43 -27.38 -13.81
C SER A 386 0.80 -28.77 -13.70
N PRO A 387 -0.01 -29.21 -14.71
CA PRO A 387 -0.61 -30.54 -14.73
C PRO A 387 0.40 -31.70 -14.78
N GLU A 388 1.64 -31.44 -15.17
CA GLU A 388 2.75 -32.40 -15.19
C GLU A 388 3.42 -32.59 -13.83
N HIS A 389 3.21 -31.68 -12.89
CA HIS A 389 3.94 -31.68 -11.63
C HIS A 389 3.39 -32.73 -10.66
N GLU A 390 4.26 -33.57 -10.09
CA GLU A 390 3.90 -34.71 -9.22
C GLU A 390 2.89 -34.34 -8.12
N PHE A 391 3.19 -33.29 -7.35
CA PHE A 391 2.29 -32.81 -6.28
C PHE A 391 1.24 -31.78 -6.72
N LEU A 392 1.62 -30.78 -7.51
CA LEU A 392 0.75 -29.63 -7.83
C LEU A 392 -0.30 -29.94 -8.90
N SER A 393 -0.16 -31.03 -9.67
CA SER A 393 -1.09 -31.43 -10.73
C SER A 393 -2.54 -31.56 -10.27
N LYS A 394 -2.79 -31.93 -9.00
CA LYS A 394 -4.15 -31.99 -8.44
C LYS A 394 -4.88 -30.64 -8.42
N TYR A 395 -4.13 -29.54 -8.39
CA TYR A 395 -4.67 -28.18 -8.40
C TYR A 395 -4.74 -27.58 -9.81
N ALA A 396 -4.09 -28.21 -10.79
CA ALA A 396 -3.97 -27.67 -12.14
C ALA A 396 -5.34 -27.39 -12.78
N ILE A 397 -5.38 -26.30 -13.55
CA ILE A 397 -6.52 -25.85 -14.33
C ILE A 397 -6.33 -26.14 -15.83
N PRO A 398 -5.17 -25.86 -16.45
CA PRO A 398 -4.89 -26.26 -17.82
C PRO A 398 -4.54 -27.75 -17.88
N THR A 399 -4.82 -28.37 -19.02
CA THR A 399 -4.31 -29.71 -19.37
C THR A 399 -3.00 -29.56 -20.16
N MET A 400 -2.30 -30.66 -20.41
CA MET A 400 -1.06 -30.63 -21.23
C MET A 400 -1.26 -30.01 -22.62
N GLU A 401 -2.46 -30.11 -23.20
CA GLU A 401 -2.79 -29.53 -24.52
C GLU A 401 -2.89 -28.00 -24.50
N ASN A 402 -3.13 -27.41 -23.31
CA ASN A 402 -3.20 -25.96 -23.14
C ASN A 402 -1.82 -25.32 -22.97
N LEU A 403 -0.73 -26.09 -23.01
CA LEU A 403 0.60 -25.60 -22.66
C LEU A 403 1.57 -25.61 -23.85
N ASN A 404 2.48 -24.63 -23.89
CA ASN A 404 3.61 -24.61 -24.81
C ASN A 404 4.71 -25.54 -24.28
N PRO A 405 5.01 -26.68 -24.93
CA PRO A 405 6.02 -27.63 -24.45
C PRO A 405 7.46 -27.13 -24.57
N GLU A 406 7.71 -26.02 -25.26
CA GLU A 406 9.06 -25.46 -25.49
C GLU A 406 9.57 -24.60 -24.32
N VAL A 407 8.69 -24.19 -23.41
CA VAL A 407 9.03 -23.33 -22.27
C VAL A 407 8.60 -23.98 -20.94
N GLY A 408 9.30 -23.61 -19.87
CA GLY A 408 9.02 -24.08 -18.52
C GLY A 408 7.91 -23.29 -17.81
N PRO A 409 7.50 -23.72 -16.60
CA PRO A 409 6.45 -23.08 -15.81
C PRO A 409 6.81 -21.67 -15.29
N GLU A 410 8.07 -21.28 -15.35
CA GLU A 410 8.57 -19.93 -15.05
C GLU A 410 8.15 -18.90 -16.11
N ASP A 411 7.93 -19.33 -17.36
CA ASP A 411 7.66 -18.47 -18.52
C ASP A 411 6.17 -18.07 -18.60
N GLU A 412 5.89 -16.79 -18.84
CA GLU A 412 4.53 -16.25 -18.93
C GLU A 412 3.69 -16.82 -20.08
N LYS A 413 4.35 -17.33 -21.13
CA LYS A 413 3.75 -17.91 -22.33
C LYS A 413 3.54 -19.42 -22.20
N ARG A 414 3.84 -20.01 -21.04
CA ARG A 414 3.65 -21.45 -20.78
C ARG A 414 2.23 -21.92 -21.08
N VAL A 415 1.21 -21.16 -20.68
CA VAL A 415 -0.19 -21.46 -21.00
C VAL A 415 -0.58 -20.75 -22.29
N ILE A 416 -0.93 -21.48 -23.35
CA ILE A 416 -1.17 -20.90 -24.69
C ILE A 416 -2.64 -20.59 -24.99
N ASN A 417 -3.57 -21.35 -24.40
CA ASN A 417 -5.00 -21.13 -24.58
C ASN A 417 -5.78 -21.64 -23.37
N LEU A 418 -6.97 -21.08 -23.17
CA LEU A 418 -7.89 -21.48 -22.09
C LEU A 418 -9.33 -21.47 -22.60
N THR A 419 -10.12 -22.42 -22.14
CA THR A 419 -11.58 -22.38 -22.30
C THR A 419 -12.21 -21.39 -21.32
N ASP A 420 -13.42 -20.92 -21.62
CA ASP A 420 -14.18 -20.06 -20.71
C ASP A 420 -14.34 -20.64 -19.29
N LYS A 421 -14.50 -21.96 -19.20
CA LYS A 421 -14.62 -22.67 -17.92
C LYS A 421 -13.32 -22.62 -17.13
N GLN A 422 -12.17 -22.72 -17.79
CA GLN A 422 -10.87 -22.61 -17.14
C GLN A 422 -10.62 -21.18 -16.67
N VAL A 423 -10.90 -20.16 -17.51
CA VAL A 423 -10.78 -18.76 -17.08
C VAL A 423 -11.68 -18.46 -15.88
N LYS A 424 -12.91 -18.99 -15.83
CA LYS A 424 -13.78 -18.89 -14.64
C LYS A 424 -13.17 -19.56 -13.40
N LYS A 425 -12.44 -20.67 -13.54
CA LYS A 425 -11.79 -21.34 -12.42
C LYS A 425 -10.62 -20.52 -11.86
N TYR A 426 -9.82 -19.88 -12.73
CA TYR A 426 -8.78 -18.92 -12.36
C TYR A 426 -9.37 -17.66 -11.69
N ALA A 427 -10.46 -17.13 -12.24
CA ALA A 427 -11.13 -15.92 -11.73
C ALA A 427 -11.80 -16.10 -10.36
N ARG A 428 -12.07 -17.34 -9.95
CA ARG A 428 -12.92 -17.67 -8.80
C ARG A 428 -12.48 -17.02 -7.49
N PHE A 429 -11.17 -16.87 -7.26
CA PHE A 429 -10.67 -16.17 -6.07
C PHE A 429 -11.16 -14.72 -6.07
N LEU A 430 -10.92 -13.99 -7.15
CA LEU A 430 -11.31 -12.59 -7.27
C LEU A 430 -12.82 -12.40 -7.25
N GLU A 431 -13.57 -13.22 -8.00
CA GLU A 431 -15.03 -13.15 -8.00
C GLU A 431 -15.62 -13.37 -6.59
N LYS A 432 -15.21 -14.45 -5.91
CA LYS A 432 -15.85 -14.90 -4.67
C LYS A 432 -15.34 -14.24 -3.40
N LEU A 433 -14.09 -13.79 -3.37
CA LEU A 433 -13.47 -13.24 -2.15
C LEU A 433 -13.28 -11.73 -2.23
N VAL A 434 -13.03 -11.17 -3.43
CA VAL A 434 -12.70 -9.75 -3.60
C VAL A 434 -13.91 -8.97 -4.09
N ILE A 435 -14.44 -9.31 -5.26
CA ILE A 435 -15.55 -8.59 -5.90
C ILE A 435 -16.81 -8.70 -5.04
N GLU A 436 -17.22 -9.91 -4.63
CA GLU A 436 -18.37 -10.06 -3.74
C GLU A 436 -18.19 -9.31 -2.41
N ALA A 437 -16.96 -9.24 -1.86
CA ALA A 437 -16.70 -8.48 -0.64
C ALA A 437 -16.80 -6.96 -0.85
N ALA A 438 -16.37 -6.45 -2.01
CA ALA A 438 -16.56 -5.06 -2.40
C ALA A 438 -18.04 -4.73 -2.55
N GLU A 439 -18.80 -5.59 -3.26
CA GLU A 439 -20.24 -5.44 -3.50
C GLU A 439 -21.04 -5.44 -2.19
N GLU A 440 -20.69 -6.31 -1.23
CA GLU A 440 -21.28 -6.34 0.12
C GLU A 440 -21.09 -5.02 0.88
N LYS A 441 -20.05 -4.25 0.54
CA LYS A 441 -19.76 -2.91 1.10
C LYS A 441 -20.23 -1.76 0.19
N GLY A 442 -20.95 -2.06 -0.89
CA GLY A 442 -21.43 -1.07 -1.85
C GLY A 442 -20.34 -0.42 -2.70
N ILE A 443 -19.20 -1.10 -2.86
CA ILE A 443 -18.06 -0.65 -3.65
C ILE A 443 -18.01 -1.45 -4.95
N GLY A 444 -17.92 -0.74 -6.08
CA GLY A 444 -17.83 -1.36 -7.39
C GLY A 444 -16.43 -1.89 -7.73
N LYS A 445 -16.35 -2.80 -8.70
CA LYS A 445 -15.09 -3.43 -9.15
C LYS A 445 -14.06 -2.43 -9.68
N GLU A 446 -14.47 -1.24 -10.08
CA GLU A 446 -13.57 -0.15 -10.50
C GLU A 446 -12.65 0.36 -9.37
N ALA A 447 -12.97 0.03 -8.12
CA ALA A 447 -12.15 0.35 -6.95
C ALA A 447 -11.14 -0.78 -6.62
N ILE A 448 -11.09 -1.85 -7.42
CA ILE A 448 -10.08 -2.91 -7.31
C ILE A 448 -8.93 -2.55 -8.25
N ILE A 449 -7.76 -2.31 -7.67
CA ILE A 449 -6.57 -1.87 -8.40
C ILE A 449 -5.58 -3.03 -8.40
N CYS A 450 -5.38 -3.69 -9.54
CA CYS A 450 -4.47 -4.82 -9.62
C CYS A 450 -3.07 -4.33 -9.96
N GLU A 451 -2.11 -4.65 -9.09
CA GLU A 451 -0.70 -4.56 -9.45
C GLU A 451 -0.38 -5.71 -10.42
N ASP A 452 -0.35 -5.38 -11.71
CA ASP A 452 -0.07 -6.26 -12.85
C ASP A 452 1.29 -5.90 -13.50
N LEU A 453 2.31 -5.59 -12.70
CA LEU A 453 3.65 -5.27 -13.19
C LEU A 453 4.51 -6.53 -13.33
N GLY A 454 5.58 -6.40 -14.11
CA GLY A 454 6.52 -7.49 -14.38
C GLY A 454 5.93 -8.52 -15.35
N THR A 455 6.31 -9.78 -15.14
CA THR A 455 5.97 -10.89 -16.02
C THR A 455 4.56 -11.42 -15.72
N ILE A 456 3.58 -11.11 -16.59
CA ILE A 456 2.17 -11.47 -16.42
C ILE A 456 1.79 -12.67 -17.30
N THR A 457 1.28 -13.73 -16.67
CA THR A 457 0.90 -14.97 -17.37
C THR A 457 -0.41 -14.82 -18.15
N ASN A 458 -0.56 -15.61 -19.23
CA ASN A 458 -1.78 -15.64 -20.03
C ASN A 458 -3.08 -15.92 -19.22
N PRO A 459 -3.11 -16.80 -18.20
CA PRO A 459 -4.27 -16.94 -17.32
C PRO A 459 -4.62 -15.64 -16.59
N THR A 460 -3.61 -14.90 -16.12
CA THR A 460 -3.81 -13.61 -15.43
C THR A 460 -4.41 -12.58 -16.37
N LEU A 461 -3.87 -12.44 -17.59
CA LEU A 461 -4.42 -11.54 -18.61
C LEU A 461 -5.88 -11.90 -18.94
N ALA A 462 -6.18 -13.18 -19.15
CA ALA A 462 -7.53 -13.65 -19.48
C ALA A 462 -8.53 -13.37 -18.35
N VAL A 463 -8.13 -13.48 -17.08
CA VAL A 463 -8.97 -13.14 -15.93
C VAL A 463 -9.20 -11.63 -15.84
N MET A 464 -8.13 -10.84 -15.97
CA MET A 464 -8.19 -9.37 -15.92
C MET A 464 -9.13 -8.82 -17.01
N GLU A 465 -9.01 -9.34 -18.24
CA GLU A 465 -9.89 -8.99 -19.37
C GLU A 465 -11.33 -9.39 -19.09
N LYS A 466 -11.57 -10.65 -18.69
CA LYS A 466 -12.92 -11.18 -18.41
C LYS A 466 -13.66 -10.38 -17.34
N LEU A 467 -12.94 -9.97 -16.29
CA LEU A 467 -13.52 -9.25 -15.17
C LEU A 467 -13.49 -7.72 -15.37
N GLU A 468 -12.83 -7.23 -16.42
CA GLU A 468 -12.58 -5.81 -16.70
C GLU A 468 -11.93 -5.10 -15.50
N LEU A 469 -10.95 -5.75 -14.89
CA LEU A 469 -10.23 -5.20 -13.73
C LEU A 469 -9.16 -4.20 -14.17
N SER A 470 -8.84 -3.26 -13.28
CA SER A 470 -7.85 -2.23 -13.56
C SER A 470 -6.42 -2.74 -13.34
N GLY A 471 -5.53 -2.47 -14.30
CA GLY A 471 -4.07 -2.57 -14.13
C GLY A 471 -3.37 -1.23 -13.86
N LEU A 472 -2.11 -1.31 -13.45
CA LEU A 472 -1.18 -0.20 -13.24
C LEU A 472 -0.36 0.08 -14.51
N ARG A 473 -0.10 1.36 -14.78
CA ARG A 473 0.72 1.79 -15.93
C ARG A 473 1.80 2.73 -15.41
N VAL A 474 3.01 2.20 -15.27
CA VAL A 474 4.18 2.92 -14.75
C VAL A 474 4.95 3.50 -15.92
N THR A 475 4.86 4.81 -16.15
CA THR A 475 5.38 5.42 -17.38
C THR A 475 6.90 5.50 -17.44
N SER A 476 7.60 5.33 -16.32
CA SER A 476 9.08 5.17 -16.32
C SER A 476 9.52 3.79 -16.80
N PHE A 477 8.61 2.80 -16.83
CA PHE A 477 8.88 1.43 -17.31
C PHE A 477 8.64 1.27 -18.82
N VAL A 478 8.32 2.35 -19.54
CA VAL A 478 8.20 2.30 -21.01
C VAL A 478 9.56 1.94 -21.59
N ASP A 479 9.66 0.76 -22.22
CA ASP A 479 10.75 0.46 -23.14
C ASP A 479 10.55 1.30 -24.41
N PRO A 480 11.45 2.28 -24.69
CA PRO A 480 11.26 3.17 -25.81
C PRO A 480 11.58 2.49 -27.16
N GLU A 481 12.23 1.33 -27.18
CA GLU A 481 12.48 0.54 -28.41
C GLU A 481 11.22 -0.16 -28.90
N VAL A 482 10.30 -0.50 -27.99
CA VAL A 482 9.02 -1.13 -28.30
C VAL A 482 7.97 -0.07 -28.61
N ALA A 483 7.71 0.16 -29.90
CA ALA A 483 6.81 1.21 -30.38
C ALA A 483 5.40 1.16 -29.75
N ASP A 484 4.86 -0.03 -29.49
CA ASP A 484 3.53 -0.20 -28.89
C ASP A 484 3.58 -0.77 -27.46
N HIS A 485 4.62 -0.41 -26.69
CA HIS A 485 4.76 -0.83 -25.30
C HIS A 485 3.47 -0.55 -24.48
N PRO A 486 2.98 -1.49 -23.64
CA PRO A 486 1.69 -1.38 -22.95
C PRO A 486 1.58 -0.17 -22.01
N TYR A 487 2.70 0.37 -21.55
CA TYR A 487 2.73 1.54 -20.64
C TYR A 487 2.80 2.88 -21.36
N ARG A 488 2.86 2.92 -22.69
CA ARG A 488 2.70 4.17 -23.43
C ARG A 488 1.29 4.72 -23.24
N ILE A 489 1.17 6.04 -23.12
CA ILE A 489 -0.11 6.67 -22.79
C ILE A 489 -1.18 6.48 -23.86
N LYS A 490 -0.79 6.28 -25.13
CA LYS A 490 -1.70 5.95 -26.23
C LYS A 490 -2.37 4.57 -26.08
N ASN A 491 -1.80 3.68 -25.26
CA ASN A 491 -2.27 2.32 -25.00
C ASN A 491 -3.00 2.21 -23.64
N THR A 492 -3.37 3.34 -23.04
CA THR A 492 -4.07 3.37 -21.75
C THR A 492 -5.58 3.43 -21.93
N GLU A 493 -6.28 2.56 -21.21
CA GLU A 493 -7.73 2.54 -21.09
C GLU A 493 -8.22 3.35 -19.86
N PRO A 494 -9.49 3.82 -19.86
CA PRO A 494 -10.05 4.62 -18.77
C PRO A 494 -9.89 4.05 -17.37
N GLN A 495 -10.02 2.73 -17.21
CA GLN A 495 -9.95 2.06 -15.90
C GLN A 495 -8.55 2.03 -15.30
N HIS A 496 -7.48 2.13 -16.11
CA HIS A 496 -6.10 2.02 -15.61
C HIS A 496 -5.75 3.11 -14.60
N TRP A 497 -4.73 2.81 -13.78
CA TRP A 497 -4.07 3.79 -12.92
C TRP A 497 -2.69 4.09 -13.45
N VAL A 498 -2.45 5.35 -13.84
CA VAL A 498 -1.15 5.81 -14.36
C VAL A 498 -0.32 6.48 -13.27
N MET A 499 0.98 6.21 -13.25
CA MET A 499 1.94 6.84 -12.36
C MET A 499 3.32 6.91 -13.00
N VAL A 500 4.20 7.78 -12.51
CA VAL A 500 5.60 7.79 -12.96
C VAL A 500 6.38 6.66 -12.31
N GLY A 501 6.16 6.41 -11.02
CA GLY A 501 6.80 5.38 -10.22
C GLY A 501 6.03 5.10 -8.93
N SER A 502 6.42 4.05 -8.25
CA SER A 502 5.89 3.58 -6.96
C SER A 502 6.95 3.66 -5.86
N HIS A 503 6.61 3.14 -4.68
CA HIS A 503 7.50 3.06 -3.53
C HIS A 503 8.73 2.14 -3.73
N ASP A 504 8.71 1.24 -4.73
CA ASP A 504 9.81 0.31 -5.03
C ASP A 504 10.84 0.85 -6.04
N ASN A 505 10.50 1.94 -6.71
CA ASN A 505 11.29 2.47 -7.82
C ASN A 505 12.33 3.49 -7.33
N ASN A 506 13.31 3.79 -8.20
CA ASN A 506 14.12 4.97 -8.01
C ASN A 506 13.20 6.21 -8.02
N PRO A 507 13.47 7.22 -7.18
CA PRO A 507 12.78 8.50 -7.27
C PRO A 507 12.84 9.04 -8.69
N PHE A 508 11.76 9.64 -9.17
CA PHE A 508 11.63 10.00 -10.58
C PHE A 508 12.80 10.86 -11.09
N LEU A 509 13.24 11.85 -10.32
CA LEU A 509 14.36 12.70 -10.72
C LEU A 509 15.68 11.95 -10.87
N CYS A 510 15.92 10.94 -10.02
CA CYS A 510 17.11 10.09 -10.12
C CYS A 510 17.07 9.26 -11.41
N TRP A 511 15.91 8.69 -11.77
CA TRP A 511 15.72 8.00 -13.04
C TRP A 511 15.95 8.93 -14.24
N VAL A 512 15.45 10.17 -14.21
CA VAL A 512 15.72 11.17 -15.26
C VAL A 512 17.22 11.47 -15.35
N ASP A 513 17.89 11.69 -14.23
CA ASP A 513 19.33 11.98 -14.24
C ASP A 513 20.15 10.84 -14.84
N GLU A 514 19.80 9.59 -14.52
CA GLU A 514 20.41 8.39 -15.10
C GLU A 514 20.22 8.33 -16.63
N LEU A 515 19.02 8.63 -17.14
CA LEU A 515 18.76 8.67 -18.59
C LEU A 515 19.63 9.68 -19.33
N TYR A 516 19.75 10.90 -18.79
CA TYR A 516 20.59 11.94 -19.39
C TYR A 516 22.07 11.59 -19.29
N ALA A 517 22.53 11.09 -18.14
CA ALA A 517 23.93 10.71 -17.94
C ALA A 517 24.36 9.56 -18.86
N GLN A 518 23.45 8.64 -19.17
CA GLN A 518 23.69 7.50 -20.06
C GLN A 518 23.41 7.81 -21.54
N ASN A 519 23.03 9.04 -21.90
CA ASN A 519 22.60 9.43 -23.25
C ASN A 519 21.45 8.59 -23.83
N LYS A 520 20.55 8.08 -22.97
CA LYS A 520 19.36 7.28 -23.35
C LYS A 520 18.08 8.10 -23.48
N VAL A 521 18.17 9.43 -23.34
CA VAL A 521 16.98 10.30 -23.35
C VAL A 521 16.34 10.41 -24.74
N ALA A 522 17.10 10.22 -25.82
CA ALA A 522 16.62 10.51 -27.18
C ALA A 522 15.45 9.61 -27.60
N GLU A 523 15.50 8.33 -27.24
CA GLU A 523 14.46 7.34 -27.53
C GLU A 523 13.20 7.62 -26.70
N HIS A 524 13.35 7.94 -25.41
CA HIS A 524 12.22 8.35 -24.58
C HIS A 524 11.59 9.67 -25.04
N ALA A 525 12.41 10.65 -25.43
CA ALA A 525 11.97 11.94 -25.97
C ALA A 525 11.20 11.76 -27.29
N GLN A 526 11.65 10.85 -28.16
CA GLN A 526 10.94 10.49 -29.38
C GLN A 526 9.53 9.97 -29.07
N ARG A 527 9.40 9.01 -28.15
CA ARG A 527 8.10 8.43 -27.75
C ARG A 527 7.17 9.48 -27.12
N LEU A 528 7.70 10.31 -26.23
CA LEU A 528 6.95 11.43 -25.65
C LEU A 528 6.48 12.44 -26.70
N ALA A 529 7.32 12.74 -27.69
CA ALA A 529 6.96 13.70 -28.72
C ALA A 529 5.89 13.18 -29.67
N GLU A 530 5.96 11.90 -30.04
CA GLU A 530 4.88 11.20 -30.75
C GLU A 530 3.56 11.27 -29.97
N ASP A 531 3.60 11.04 -28.66
CA ASP A 531 2.39 10.95 -27.83
C ASP A 531 1.80 12.33 -27.44
N LEU A 532 2.64 13.35 -27.22
CA LEU A 532 2.20 14.66 -26.70
C LEU A 532 2.13 15.76 -27.75
N ARG A 533 2.91 15.68 -28.83
CA ARG A 533 3.00 16.71 -29.88
C ARG A 533 3.17 16.06 -31.27
N PRO A 534 2.21 15.23 -31.74
CA PRO A 534 2.34 14.48 -32.99
C PRO A 534 2.50 15.36 -34.24
N GLU A 535 2.09 16.63 -34.18
CA GLU A 535 2.27 17.60 -35.29
C GLU A 535 3.67 18.23 -35.33
N GLN A 536 4.48 18.08 -34.28
CA GLN A 536 5.79 18.75 -34.11
C GLN A 536 6.83 17.81 -33.47
N VAL A 537 6.81 16.52 -33.85
CA VAL A 537 7.60 15.46 -33.20
C VAL A 537 9.09 15.82 -33.12
N GLU A 538 9.71 16.16 -34.25
CA GLU A 538 11.16 16.40 -34.28
C GLU A 538 11.56 17.65 -33.47
N ALA A 539 10.81 18.75 -33.61
CA ALA A 539 11.10 19.98 -32.86
C ALA A 539 10.98 19.75 -31.35
N PHE A 540 9.88 19.13 -30.90
CA PHE A 540 9.65 18.88 -29.48
C PHE A 540 10.63 17.86 -28.92
N LYS A 541 10.95 16.80 -29.67
CA LYS A 541 12.01 15.84 -29.29
C LYS A 541 13.34 16.54 -29.04
N GLN A 542 13.78 17.42 -29.94
CA GLN A 542 15.03 18.17 -29.77
C GLN A 542 14.98 19.09 -28.54
N GLU A 543 13.84 19.71 -28.24
CA GLU A 543 13.68 20.46 -26.99
C GLU A 543 13.84 19.58 -25.76
N LEU A 544 13.24 18.40 -25.74
CA LEU A 544 13.34 17.48 -24.62
C LEU A 544 14.78 16.97 -24.43
N ILE A 545 15.49 16.63 -25.51
CA ILE A 545 16.90 16.19 -25.44
C ILE A 545 17.79 17.30 -24.86
N ASN A 546 17.55 18.56 -25.23
CA ASN A 546 18.41 19.67 -24.84
C ASN A 546 18.03 20.32 -23.49
N ASP A 547 16.81 20.09 -22.99
CA ASP A 547 16.31 20.69 -21.75
C ASP A 547 15.66 19.65 -20.82
N LYS A 548 16.41 19.24 -19.79
CA LYS A 548 15.96 18.30 -18.76
C LYS A 548 14.69 18.74 -18.05
N ASN A 549 14.51 20.04 -17.82
CA ASN A 549 13.32 20.54 -17.12
C ASN A 549 12.07 20.41 -18.01
N LYS A 550 12.21 20.59 -19.33
CA LYS A 550 11.12 20.32 -20.28
C LYS A 550 10.77 18.83 -20.33
N PHE A 551 11.77 17.93 -20.28
CA PHE A 551 11.52 16.49 -20.20
C PHE A 551 10.78 16.09 -18.93
N ILE A 552 11.19 16.60 -17.76
CA ILE A 552 10.49 16.40 -16.49
C ILE A 552 9.02 16.86 -16.58
N ALA A 553 8.80 18.08 -17.08
CA ALA A 553 7.44 18.62 -17.25
C ALA A 553 6.61 17.79 -18.25
N ALA A 554 7.21 17.30 -19.34
CA ALA A 554 6.55 16.46 -20.33
C ALA A 554 6.17 15.08 -19.76
N LYS A 555 7.04 14.44 -18.97
CA LYS A 555 6.73 13.18 -18.27
C LYS A 555 5.54 13.35 -17.32
N TYR A 556 5.52 14.40 -16.50
CA TYR A 556 4.34 14.63 -15.65
C TYR A 556 3.08 14.93 -16.47
N ALA A 557 3.20 15.72 -17.55
CA ALA A 557 2.08 15.99 -18.44
C ALA A 557 1.53 14.72 -19.11
N GLU A 558 2.37 13.72 -19.38
CA GLU A 558 1.99 12.44 -19.96
C GLU A 558 0.90 11.74 -19.14
N LEU A 559 0.99 11.78 -17.81
CA LEU A 559 0.02 11.16 -16.91
C LEU A 559 -1.37 11.75 -17.12
N PHE A 560 -1.44 13.07 -17.27
CA PHE A 560 -2.71 13.79 -17.46
C PHE A 560 -3.17 13.80 -18.93
N ALA A 561 -2.26 13.58 -19.88
CA ALA A 561 -2.58 13.42 -21.29
C ALA A 561 -3.12 12.02 -21.64
N SER A 562 -2.81 11.00 -20.81
CA SER A 562 -3.27 9.62 -20.99
C SER A 562 -4.80 9.46 -21.09
N GLY A 563 -5.25 8.30 -21.57
CA GLY A 563 -6.66 7.89 -21.59
C GLY A 563 -7.19 7.46 -20.22
N ALA A 564 -6.31 7.10 -19.29
CA ALA A 564 -6.65 6.70 -17.93
C ALA A 564 -7.40 7.81 -17.17
N GLU A 565 -8.47 7.44 -16.45
CA GLU A 565 -9.22 8.38 -15.61
C GLU A 565 -8.62 8.51 -14.21
N ASN A 566 -7.66 7.64 -13.86
CA ASN A 566 -7.05 7.55 -12.55
C ASN A 566 -5.55 7.82 -12.61
N VAL A 567 -5.08 8.78 -11.81
CA VAL A 567 -3.68 9.18 -11.73
C VAL A 567 -3.20 9.00 -10.30
N GLN A 568 -2.01 8.43 -10.14
CA GLN A 568 -1.32 8.28 -8.87
C GLN A 568 0.03 8.98 -8.90
N ILE A 569 0.33 9.69 -7.81
CA ILE A 569 1.61 10.38 -7.61
C ILE A 569 2.18 9.93 -6.27
N PHE A 570 3.39 9.36 -6.28
CA PHE A 570 4.11 9.04 -5.06
C PHE A 570 4.54 10.33 -4.36
N PHE A 571 4.44 10.39 -3.03
CA PHE A 571 4.69 11.64 -2.29
C PHE A 571 6.10 12.19 -2.55
N ALA A 572 7.10 11.31 -2.67
CA ALA A 572 8.47 11.72 -2.97
C ALA A 572 8.57 12.45 -4.30
N ASP A 573 7.90 11.95 -5.34
CA ASP A 573 7.86 12.58 -6.65
C ASP A 573 7.05 13.89 -6.64
N PHE A 574 5.98 13.98 -5.84
CA PHE A 574 5.24 15.23 -5.68
C PHE A 574 6.15 16.36 -5.16
N PHE A 575 7.01 16.05 -4.19
CA PHE A 575 7.94 16.99 -3.59
C PHE A 575 9.29 17.14 -4.32
N GLY A 576 9.56 16.33 -5.35
CA GLY A 576 10.86 16.32 -6.03
C GLY A 576 12.00 15.78 -5.15
N MET A 577 11.70 14.83 -4.25
CA MET A 577 12.69 14.18 -3.39
C MET A 577 13.60 13.26 -4.19
N ARG A 578 14.83 13.07 -3.71
CA ARG A 578 15.86 12.24 -4.36
C ARG A 578 16.26 11.02 -3.54
N GLU A 579 15.82 10.98 -2.30
CA GLU A 579 16.02 9.88 -1.38
C GLU A 579 15.13 8.70 -1.76
N ARG A 580 15.73 7.51 -1.89
CA ARG A 580 14.97 6.29 -2.18
C ARG A 580 14.18 5.85 -0.95
N TYR A 581 12.95 5.38 -1.20
CA TYR A 581 12.01 4.95 -0.18
C TYR A 581 12.19 3.47 0.22
N ASN A 582 12.31 2.59 -0.78
CA ASN A 582 12.58 1.17 -0.60
C ASN A 582 13.56 0.66 -1.66
N PHE A 583 14.45 -0.24 -1.26
CA PHE A 583 15.29 -1.05 -2.13
C PHE A 583 14.78 -2.50 -2.11
N PRO A 584 14.05 -2.97 -3.14
CA PRO A 584 13.59 -4.35 -3.20
C PRO A 584 14.74 -5.34 -3.05
N GLY A 585 14.51 -6.41 -2.28
CA GLY A 585 15.51 -7.44 -1.99
C GLY A 585 16.50 -7.09 -0.87
N THR A 586 16.37 -5.94 -0.20
CA THR A 586 17.18 -5.57 0.96
C THR A 586 16.34 -5.39 2.23
N SER A 587 16.99 -5.41 3.39
CA SER A 587 16.38 -5.21 4.71
C SER A 587 17.15 -4.14 5.48
N GLY A 588 16.47 -3.45 6.42
CA GLY A 588 17.10 -2.48 7.31
C GLY A 588 16.37 -1.14 7.40
N ASP A 589 16.82 -0.29 8.31
CA ASP A 589 16.17 0.98 8.69
C ASP A 589 16.17 2.04 7.58
N GLU A 590 16.96 1.89 6.51
CA GLU A 590 16.93 2.79 5.36
C GLU A 590 15.66 2.60 4.51
N ASN A 591 15.11 1.39 4.48
CA ASN A 591 13.83 1.10 3.82
C ASN A 591 12.67 1.57 4.70
N TRP A 592 11.59 2.00 4.06
CA TRP A 592 10.31 2.33 4.71
C TRP A 592 10.36 3.53 5.66
N SER A 593 11.51 4.19 5.79
CA SER A 593 11.71 5.25 6.79
C SER A 593 11.56 6.67 6.27
N LEU A 594 11.59 6.94 4.96
CA LEU A 594 11.47 8.31 4.44
C LEU A 594 10.09 8.93 4.72
N ARG A 595 10.08 10.18 5.19
CA ARG A 595 8.89 10.93 5.62
C ARG A 595 8.75 12.25 4.88
N VAL A 596 7.52 12.73 4.80
CA VAL A 596 7.22 14.12 4.44
C VAL A 596 7.83 15.04 5.50
N PRO A 597 8.63 16.06 5.11
CA PRO A 597 9.22 17.02 6.03
C PRO A 597 8.18 17.75 6.89
N LEU A 598 8.55 18.15 8.11
CA LEU A 598 7.65 18.92 8.97
C LEU A 598 7.26 20.27 8.35
N ASP A 599 8.16 20.88 7.59
CA ASP A 599 8.00 22.14 6.86
C ASP A 599 7.70 21.93 5.37
N TYR A 600 6.94 20.88 5.04
CA TYR A 600 6.64 20.47 3.66
C TYR A 600 6.13 21.59 2.74
N GLU A 601 5.39 22.58 3.25
CA GLU A 601 4.96 23.74 2.43
C GLU A 601 6.16 24.55 1.92
N CYS A 602 7.19 24.76 2.76
CA CYS A 602 8.42 25.46 2.39
C CYS A 602 9.27 24.62 1.43
N VAL A 603 9.44 23.32 1.76
CA VAL A 603 10.19 22.39 0.90
C VAL A 603 9.59 22.33 -0.50
N TYR A 604 8.26 22.24 -0.62
CA TYR A 604 7.59 22.23 -1.92
C TYR A 604 7.81 23.51 -2.72
N LYS A 605 7.75 24.68 -2.07
CA LYS A 605 8.04 25.96 -2.75
C LYS A 605 9.48 26.03 -3.25
N GLU A 606 10.44 25.60 -2.43
CA GLU A 606 11.85 25.57 -2.80
C GLU A 606 12.11 24.62 -3.97
N THR A 607 11.55 23.41 -3.94
CA THR A 607 11.74 22.42 -5.01
C THR A 607 10.99 22.80 -6.30
N LEU A 608 9.86 23.51 -6.21
CA LEU A 608 9.19 24.13 -7.37
C LEU A 608 10.05 25.22 -8.02
N PHE A 609 10.71 26.07 -7.22
CA PHE A 609 11.64 27.08 -7.71
C PHE A 609 12.83 26.45 -8.44
N ARG A 610 13.34 25.32 -7.94
CA ARG A 610 14.38 24.53 -8.61
C ARG A 610 13.88 23.71 -9.80
N ARG A 611 12.57 23.71 -10.10
CA ARG A 611 11.92 22.90 -11.15
C ARG A 611 12.06 21.39 -10.95
N GLU A 612 12.19 20.96 -9.70
CA GLU A 612 12.36 19.55 -9.31
C GLU A 612 11.03 18.92 -8.86
N ALA A 613 10.17 19.67 -8.19
CA ALA A 613 8.85 19.18 -7.77
C ALA A 613 7.81 19.22 -8.90
N LEU A 614 6.74 18.45 -8.73
CA LEU A 614 5.59 18.48 -9.62
C LEU A 614 4.92 19.86 -9.60
N ASN A 615 5.14 20.64 -10.67
CA ASN A 615 4.32 21.81 -10.98
C ASN A 615 3.01 21.34 -11.67
N LEU A 616 2.01 21.01 -10.86
CA LEU A 616 0.76 20.44 -11.36
C LEU A 616 0.01 21.35 -12.37
N PRO A 617 -0.11 22.68 -12.17
CA PRO A 617 -0.69 23.56 -13.17
C PRO A 617 0.03 23.49 -14.53
N LEU A 618 1.37 23.41 -14.53
CA LEU A 618 2.16 23.26 -15.76
C LEU A 618 1.87 21.93 -16.46
N ALA A 619 1.89 20.82 -15.70
CA ALA A 619 1.60 19.48 -16.24
C ALA A 619 0.20 19.41 -16.88
N LEU A 620 -0.81 20.00 -16.22
CA LEU A 620 -2.18 20.07 -16.74
C LEU A 620 -2.30 20.94 -18.00
N ALA A 621 -1.60 22.08 -18.04
CA ALA A 621 -1.60 22.93 -19.23
C ALA A 621 -1.00 22.20 -20.44
N LEU A 622 0.16 21.57 -20.25
CA LEU A 622 0.83 20.80 -21.31
C LEU A 622 -0.01 19.62 -21.80
N ALA A 623 -0.77 18.98 -20.91
CA ALA A 623 -1.71 17.89 -21.21
C ALA A 623 -2.98 18.36 -21.95
N ILE A 624 -3.48 19.57 -21.69
CA ILE A 624 -4.59 20.14 -22.48
C ILE A 624 -4.10 20.48 -23.88
N GLU A 625 -2.91 21.06 -24.01
CA GLU A 625 -2.30 21.37 -25.31
C GLU A 625 -2.02 20.12 -26.14
N SER A 626 -1.71 18.97 -25.51
CA SER A 626 -1.46 17.71 -26.25
C SER A 626 -2.70 17.13 -26.92
N LYS A 627 -3.91 17.59 -26.54
CA LYS A 627 -5.17 17.21 -27.21
C LYS A 627 -5.39 17.91 -28.56
N GLY A 628 -4.43 18.74 -29.00
CA GLY A 628 -4.41 19.38 -30.30
C GLY A 628 -4.94 20.82 -30.29
N LYS A 629 -4.59 21.57 -31.34
CA LYS A 629 -4.81 23.03 -31.44
C LYS A 629 -6.25 23.45 -31.18
N LYS A 630 -7.22 22.79 -31.82
CA LYS A 630 -8.66 23.10 -31.65
C LYS A 630 -9.14 22.90 -30.21
N PHE A 631 -8.62 21.88 -29.52
CA PHE A 631 -8.97 21.63 -28.12
C PHE A 631 -8.36 22.70 -27.22
N ALA A 632 -7.10 23.06 -27.45
CA ALA A 632 -6.42 24.12 -26.72
C ALA A 632 -7.13 25.49 -26.88
N GLU A 633 -7.49 25.88 -28.11
CA GLU A 633 -8.21 27.13 -28.40
C GLU A 633 -9.57 27.19 -27.69
N LYS A 634 -10.30 26.07 -27.61
CA LYS A 634 -11.56 25.98 -26.86
C LYS A 634 -11.39 26.23 -25.36
N HIS A 635 -10.18 26.03 -24.83
CA HIS A 635 -9.85 26.12 -23.41
C HIS A 635 -8.79 27.20 -23.11
N GLU A 636 -8.67 28.22 -23.96
CA GLU A 636 -7.61 29.25 -23.91
C GLU A 636 -7.55 29.98 -22.55
N GLU A 637 -8.70 30.43 -22.02
CA GLU A 637 -8.75 31.12 -20.72
C GLU A 637 -8.29 30.23 -19.55
N LEU A 638 -8.62 28.95 -19.60
CA LEU A 638 -8.18 27.96 -18.61
C LEU A 638 -6.67 27.73 -18.73
N LEU A 639 -6.16 27.60 -19.96
CA LEU A 639 -4.72 27.46 -20.23
C LEU A 639 -3.93 28.66 -19.74
N LYS A 640 -4.42 29.88 -20.00
CA LYS A 640 -3.81 31.12 -19.52
C LYS A 640 -3.72 31.12 -18.00
N THR A 641 -4.83 30.83 -17.33
CA THR A 641 -4.89 30.79 -15.86
C THR A 641 -3.97 29.71 -15.27
N LEU A 642 -3.90 28.52 -15.89
CA LEU A 642 -2.98 27.46 -15.47
C LEU A 642 -1.51 27.88 -15.60
N LYS A 643 -1.15 28.52 -16.72
CA LYS A 643 0.22 29.02 -16.97
C LYS A 643 0.59 30.14 -15.99
N ASP A 644 -0.34 31.03 -15.68
CA ASP A 644 -0.11 32.10 -14.69
C ASP A 644 0.16 31.50 -13.30
N HIS A 645 -0.63 30.50 -12.87
CA HIS A 645 -0.38 29.78 -11.61
C HIS A 645 0.94 29.00 -11.65
N ALA A 646 1.26 28.35 -12.76
CA ALA A 646 2.50 27.61 -12.93
C ALA A 646 3.72 28.53 -12.77
N ASN A 647 3.70 29.71 -13.39
CA ASN A 647 4.79 30.68 -13.30
C ASN A 647 4.93 31.23 -11.88
N LYS A 648 3.83 31.62 -11.22
CA LYS A 648 3.86 32.08 -9.82
C LYS A 648 4.51 31.06 -8.88
N LEU A 649 4.14 29.78 -9.02
CA LEU A 649 4.71 28.69 -8.23
C LEU A 649 6.20 28.49 -8.49
N SER A 650 6.66 28.65 -9.73
CA SER A 650 8.08 28.51 -10.10
C SER A 650 8.91 29.74 -9.77
N ASP A 651 8.32 30.93 -9.65
CA ASP A 651 9.00 32.17 -9.28
C ASP A 651 9.09 32.38 -7.75
N GLY A 652 8.53 31.45 -6.96
CA GLY A 652 8.56 31.48 -5.49
C GLY A 652 7.62 32.52 -4.86
N GLN A 653 6.60 32.98 -5.60
CA GLN A 653 5.63 34.00 -5.17
C GLN A 653 4.50 33.45 -4.30
#